data_AF-A0AAV1QIA8-F1
#
_entry.id   AF-A0AAV1QIA8-F1
#
_cell.length_a   1.000
_cell.length_b   1.000
_cell.length_c   1.000
_cell.angle_alpha   90.00
_cell.angle_beta   90.00
_cell.angle_gamma   90.00
#
_symmetry.space_group_name_H-M   'P 1'
#
loop_
_entity.id
_entity.type
_entity.pdbx_description
1 polymer ?
#
loop_
_entity_poly.entity_id
_entity_poly.type
_entity_poly.pdbx_seq_one_letter_code
_entity_poly.pdbx_strand_id
1 'polypeptide(L)'
;MSGAALGIEIVVVFFLALFLLHRYGDFKKQQRMVLFGTLLAWYLCFLIVFILPLDVSTTIYKQCKIDHEEHAAPNASPLPSNHSAANTTVTPTKSTLKACYKPWSYIPDGIMPVFWRVVYWTSQCLTWLLLPFMQSYARSGGFSITGKIKTALIENAIYYGTYLLIFGSLLIYVAVHPEWHLSWYELQTIGITAANTWGLFLLVLLLGYGLVEIPRSYWNASRHGHLLIKTYFKASKLMTEKADAEENLEDMMEEVRKVSESIKYNHPLRKYIDTILRKCPVEHQEKMGRNMDDYEDFDDKQNSYPSEKSLSKLHKQVIYAVQRHNRTRVQWQILLQQAIHLEDVAKNETSSTHQFVHSFPSSEPAGWFSRYVYTPTVEWYWECLLKCWFYRLLSVVLTLFSVAVVWSECTFFSTRPVLSLFAVFIQLAERDYNYLYIEMACFITIFFLCTCVYSTVFHRRLQPAVQRHAVLPSHPPLCLNFLGLIHMDSAISHQQKEQTAYTSIMGSMRVLSFIANGFYIYYPMLIVILCIATYFSLGTRCLNLLGFQQFVGDSEMTSDLIDEGKELIRREKRKRQRIEDGENRRREWKERYGSQRDDYTARNRSSHEMKETSYSDTVNTNNRQAKYSRASGRAERDCIELLQDAEPLDFNADSLTDEPLESESGRHSGGRYLSMSSSRSRIFDDV
;
A
#
# COMPACT_ATOMS: atom_id res chain seq x y z
N MET A 1 -12.46 9.26 -36.65
CA MET A 1 -12.46 9.25 -35.17
C MET A 1 -11.43 8.30 -34.55
N SER A 2 -10.72 7.46 -35.32
CA SER A 2 -9.80 6.39 -34.81
C SER A 2 -8.77 6.75 -33.73
N GLY A 3 -8.21 7.96 -33.69
CA GLY A 3 -7.27 8.35 -32.62
C GLY A 3 -7.93 8.84 -31.33
N ALA A 4 -9.24 9.12 -31.35
CA ALA A 4 -9.92 9.79 -30.25
C ALA A 4 -10.19 8.88 -29.05
N ALA A 5 -10.55 7.60 -29.28
CA ALA A 5 -10.75 6.64 -28.20
C ALA A 5 -9.47 6.45 -27.37
N LEU A 6 -8.35 6.13 -28.03
CA LEU A 6 -7.02 6.04 -27.43
C LEU A 6 -6.65 7.32 -26.64
N GLY A 7 -6.88 8.50 -27.22
CA GLY A 7 -6.59 9.78 -26.56
C GLY A 7 -7.45 10.04 -25.33
N ILE A 8 -8.74 9.68 -25.37
CA ILE A 8 -9.67 9.81 -24.24
C ILE A 8 -9.26 8.88 -23.10
N GLU A 9 -8.96 7.61 -23.38
CA GLU A 9 -8.54 6.66 -22.35
C GLU A 9 -7.21 7.05 -21.70
N ILE A 10 -6.22 7.46 -22.49
CA ILE A 10 -4.96 8.03 -22.01
C ILE A 10 -5.19 9.17 -21.00
N VAL A 11 -6.10 10.10 -21.30
CA VAL A 11 -6.42 11.24 -20.43
C VAL A 11 -7.23 10.81 -19.19
N VAL A 12 -8.21 9.92 -19.33
CA VAL A 12 -9.01 9.39 -18.21
C VAL A 12 -8.14 8.61 -17.23
N VAL A 13 -7.25 7.75 -17.73
CA VAL A 13 -6.32 6.96 -16.90
C VAL A 13 -5.29 7.86 -16.20
N PHE A 14 -4.84 8.95 -16.84
CA PHE A 14 -3.99 9.94 -16.18
C PHE A 14 -4.70 10.62 -14.99
N PHE A 15 -5.95 11.09 -15.19
CA PHE A 15 -6.72 11.70 -14.11
C PHE A 15 -7.10 10.70 -13.01
N LEU A 16 -7.36 9.43 -13.34
CA LEU A 16 -7.57 8.35 -12.37
C LEU A 16 -6.32 8.13 -11.51
N ALA A 17 -5.14 7.99 -12.12
CA ALA A 17 -3.88 7.82 -11.40
C ALA A 17 -3.57 9.04 -10.51
N LEU A 18 -3.81 10.25 -10.99
CA LEU A 18 -3.63 11.50 -10.23
C LEU A 18 -4.60 11.60 -9.04
N PHE A 19 -5.87 11.26 -9.24
CA PHE A 19 -6.90 11.26 -8.19
C PHE A 19 -6.58 10.24 -7.09
N LEU A 20 -6.21 9.01 -7.47
CA LEU A 20 -5.81 7.97 -6.52
C LEU A 20 -4.56 8.42 -5.73
N LEU A 21 -3.56 8.97 -6.40
CA LEU A 21 -2.36 9.46 -5.73
C LEU A 21 -2.67 10.61 -4.76
N HIS A 22 -3.61 11.50 -5.10
CA HIS A 22 -4.08 12.56 -4.20
C HIS A 22 -4.94 12.03 -3.03
N ARG A 23 -5.68 10.92 -3.21
CA ARG A 23 -6.46 10.28 -2.13
C ARG A 23 -5.58 9.51 -1.13
N TYR A 24 -4.44 8.97 -1.57
CA TYR A 24 -3.56 8.13 -0.74
C TYR A 24 -2.20 8.77 -0.37
N GLY A 25 -1.82 9.90 -0.97
CA GLY A 25 -0.52 10.55 -0.76
C GLY A 25 -0.62 12.05 -0.42
N ASP A 26 0.18 12.50 0.55
CA ASP A 26 0.24 13.91 0.96
C ASP A 26 1.20 14.70 0.04
N PHE A 27 0.62 15.40 -0.94
CA PHE A 27 1.36 16.21 -1.93
C PHE A 27 2.17 17.36 -1.31
N LYS A 28 1.89 17.75 -0.05
CA LYS A 28 2.62 18.83 0.64
C LYS A 28 3.81 18.32 1.44
N LYS A 29 3.81 17.05 1.86
CA LYS A 29 4.88 16.43 2.65
C LYS A 29 5.81 15.52 1.84
N GLN A 30 5.40 15.04 0.67
CA GLN A 30 6.21 14.13 -0.14
C GLN A 30 7.12 14.87 -1.14
N GLN A 31 8.33 14.33 -1.33
CA GLN A 31 9.29 14.87 -2.29
C GLN A 31 8.75 14.73 -3.74
N ARG A 32 8.80 15.82 -4.51
CA ARG A 32 8.25 15.89 -5.89
C ARG A 32 8.74 14.78 -6.82
N MET A 33 9.99 14.36 -6.70
CA MET A 33 10.56 13.27 -7.51
C MET A 33 9.94 11.90 -7.19
N VAL A 34 9.64 11.64 -5.90
CA VAL A 34 8.95 10.42 -5.47
C VAL A 34 7.50 10.46 -5.95
N LEU A 35 6.82 11.60 -5.77
CA LEU A 35 5.44 11.81 -6.25
C LEU A 35 5.32 11.58 -7.77
N PHE A 36 6.24 12.14 -8.56
CA PHE A 36 6.29 11.94 -10.00
C PHE A 36 6.58 10.48 -10.39
N GLY A 37 7.56 9.84 -9.73
CA GLY A 37 7.87 8.42 -9.98
C GLY A 37 6.71 7.48 -9.65
N THR A 38 5.98 7.75 -8.56
CA THR A 38 4.77 6.99 -8.19
C THR A 38 3.61 7.26 -9.15
N LEU A 39 3.39 8.51 -9.57
CA LEU A 39 2.36 8.86 -10.56
C LEU A 39 2.62 8.15 -11.89
N LEU A 40 3.85 8.22 -12.39
CA LEU A 40 4.26 7.57 -13.64
C LEU A 40 4.11 6.05 -13.55
N ALA A 41 4.46 5.45 -12.40
CA ALA A 41 4.25 4.03 -12.15
C ALA A 41 2.77 3.65 -12.24
N TRP A 42 1.91 4.26 -11.42
CA TRP A 42 0.49 3.92 -11.38
C TRP A 42 -0.19 4.18 -12.72
N TYR A 43 0.17 5.28 -13.39
CA TYR A 43 -0.31 5.61 -14.72
C TYR A 43 0.02 4.51 -15.74
N LEU A 44 1.28 4.08 -15.86
CA LEU A 44 1.69 2.99 -16.76
C LEU A 44 1.00 1.66 -16.38
N CYS A 45 0.92 1.35 -15.08
CA CYS A 45 0.24 0.16 -14.56
C CYS A 45 -1.22 0.07 -15.01
N PHE A 46 -1.99 1.15 -14.86
CA PHE A 46 -3.41 1.19 -15.28
C PHE A 46 -3.57 1.24 -16.80
N LEU A 47 -2.72 2.01 -17.49
CA LEU A 47 -2.76 2.18 -18.95
C LEU A 47 -2.64 0.85 -19.69
N ILE A 48 -1.85 -0.10 -19.19
CA ILE A 48 -1.78 -1.47 -19.76
C ILE A 48 -3.16 -2.17 -19.71
N VAL A 49 -3.92 -2.02 -18.61
CA VAL A 49 -5.22 -2.69 -18.40
C VAL A 49 -6.31 -2.18 -19.34
N PHE A 50 -6.31 -0.88 -19.67
CA PHE A 50 -7.30 -0.27 -20.56
C PHE A 50 -6.93 -0.46 -22.05
N ILE A 51 -5.66 -0.30 -22.42
CA ILE A 51 -5.26 -0.31 -23.84
C ILE A 51 -5.07 -1.73 -24.41
N LEU A 52 -4.77 -2.74 -23.60
CA LEU A 52 -4.63 -4.12 -24.10
C LEU A 52 -5.92 -4.69 -24.72
N PRO A 53 -7.13 -4.47 -24.16
CA PRO A 53 -8.40 -4.73 -24.85
C PRO A 53 -8.51 -4.11 -26.25
N LEU A 54 -8.02 -2.87 -26.45
CA LEU A 54 -8.08 -2.18 -27.75
C LEU A 54 -7.08 -2.77 -28.77
N ASP A 55 -5.93 -3.28 -28.30
CA ASP A 55 -4.98 -4.02 -29.15
C ASP A 55 -5.60 -5.34 -29.61
N VAL A 56 -6.27 -6.07 -28.71
CA VAL A 56 -6.99 -7.31 -29.04
C VAL A 56 -8.12 -7.07 -30.06
N SER A 57 -8.99 -6.07 -29.85
CA SER A 57 -10.08 -5.78 -30.79
C SER A 57 -9.58 -5.28 -32.15
N THR A 58 -8.50 -4.48 -32.16
CA THR A 58 -7.82 -4.03 -33.37
C THR A 58 -7.15 -5.20 -34.12
N THR A 59 -6.50 -6.13 -33.42
CA THR A 59 -5.89 -7.33 -34.02
C THR A 59 -6.93 -8.29 -34.60
N ILE A 60 -8.05 -8.53 -33.93
CA ILE A 60 -9.15 -9.37 -34.45
C ILE A 60 -9.73 -8.75 -35.74
N TYR A 61 -9.91 -7.43 -35.80
CA TYR A 61 -10.33 -6.75 -37.03
C TYR A 61 -9.29 -6.87 -38.16
N LYS A 62 -7.99 -6.81 -37.86
CA LYS A 62 -6.92 -7.05 -38.85
C LYS A 62 -6.94 -8.48 -39.39
N GLN A 63 -7.09 -9.48 -38.52
CA GLN A 63 -7.20 -10.88 -38.94
C GLN A 63 -8.36 -11.06 -39.91
N CYS A 64 -9.54 -10.51 -39.60
CA CYS A 64 -10.68 -10.56 -40.51
C CYS A 64 -10.35 -10.01 -41.90
N LYS A 65 -9.61 -8.88 -41.99
CA LYS A 65 -9.18 -8.33 -43.28
C LYS A 65 -8.23 -9.27 -44.03
N ILE A 66 -7.26 -9.89 -43.33
CA ILE A 66 -6.31 -10.82 -43.94
C ILE A 66 -7.04 -12.06 -44.45
N ASP A 67 -7.89 -12.68 -43.63
CA ASP A 67 -8.72 -13.83 -44.00
C ASP A 67 -9.60 -13.50 -45.24
N HIS A 68 -10.17 -12.29 -45.30
CA HIS A 68 -10.97 -11.81 -46.42
C HIS A 68 -10.12 -11.51 -47.67
N GLU A 69 -8.89 -11.04 -47.53
CA GLU A 69 -7.97 -10.76 -48.65
C GLU A 69 -7.40 -12.06 -49.24
N GLU A 70 -7.04 -13.04 -48.42
CA GLU A 70 -6.68 -14.40 -48.87
C GLU A 70 -7.85 -15.09 -49.59
N HIS A 71 -9.07 -15.05 -49.02
CA HIS A 71 -10.25 -15.62 -49.67
C HIS A 71 -10.73 -14.85 -50.92
N ALA A 72 -10.29 -13.60 -51.12
CA ALA A 72 -10.57 -12.82 -52.33
C ALA A 72 -9.54 -13.07 -53.46
N ALA A 73 -8.45 -13.80 -53.20
CA ALA A 73 -7.39 -14.09 -54.16
C ALA A 73 -7.40 -15.56 -54.61
N PRO A 74 -8.32 -15.99 -55.50
CA PRO A 74 -8.32 -17.35 -56.03
C PRO A 74 -7.03 -17.62 -56.83
N ASN A 75 -6.42 -18.78 -56.60
CA ASN A 75 -5.14 -19.21 -57.17
C ASN A 75 -4.95 -18.84 -58.65
N ALA A 76 -4.04 -17.90 -58.92
CA ALA A 76 -3.59 -17.55 -60.27
C ALA A 76 -2.61 -18.58 -60.85
N SER A 77 -2.94 -19.88 -60.75
CA SER A 77 -2.19 -20.98 -61.36
C SER A 77 -2.67 -21.20 -62.80
N PRO A 78 -1.85 -20.97 -63.84
CA PRO A 78 -2.26 -21.17 -65.23
C PRO A 78 -2.38 -22.68 -65.52
N LEU A 79 -3.61 -23.15 -65.73
CA LEU A 79 -3.90 -24.54 -66.06
C LEU A 79 -3.91 -24.75 -67.59
N PRO A 80 -3.07 -25.65 -68.15
CA PRO A 80 -3.24 -26.13 -69.51
C PRO A 80 -4.49 -27.02 -69.60
N SER A 81 -5.26 -26.88 -70.68
CA SER A 81 -6.49 -27.63 -70.90
C SER A 81 -6.25 -29.11 -71.21
N ASN A 82 -6.97 -30.02 -70.53
CA ASN A 82 -7.84 -31.04 -71.15
C ASN A 82 -8.46 -31.98 -70.11
N HIS A 83 -9.80 -32.11 -70.09
CA HIS A 83 -10.53 -33.36 -70.41
C HIS A 83 -12.02 -33.32 -70.01
N SER A 84 -12.88 -33.48 -71.02
CA SER A 84 -14.18 -34.18 -71.03
C SER A 84 -14.94 -34.44 -69.72
N ALA A 85 -15.94 -33.59 -69.49
CA ALA A 85 -17.26 -33.80 -68.88
C ALA A 85 -17.58 -35.10 -68.08
N ALA A 86 -18.02 -34.89 -66.83
CA ALA A 86 -19.02 -35.72 -66.15
C ALA A 86 -19.99 -34.81 -65.37
N ASN A 87 -21.30 -35.00 -65.54
CA ASN A 87 -22.31 -34.15 -64.87
C ASN A 87 -22.48 -34.55 -63.41
N THR A 88 -22.03 -33.72 -62.48
CA THR A 88 -22.43 -33.79 -61.07
C THR A 88 -22.87 -32.39 -60.63
N THR A 89 -24.15 -32.22 -60.31
CA THR A 89 -24.74 -30.94 -59.88
C THR A 89 -24.41 -30.63 -58.42
N VAL A 90 -23.12 -30.44 -58.12
CA VAL A 90 -22.69 -29.83 -56.86
C VAL A 90 -23.02 -28.34 -56.95
N THR A 91 -24.13 -27.93 -56.33
CA THR A 91 -24.46 -26.52 -56.19
C THR A 91 -23.33 -25.81 -55.43
N PRO A 92 -22.65 -24.80 -56.02
CA PRO A 92 -21.64 -24.06 -55.28
C PRO A 92 -22.35 -23.26 -54.19
N THR A 93 -22.21 -23.69 -52.93
CA THR A 93 -22.60 -22.90 -51.77
C THR A 93 -21.75 -21.64 -51.77
N LYS A 94 -22.32 -20.55 -52.29
CA LYS A 94 -21.70 -19.23 -52.26
C LYS A 94 -21.45 -18.85 -50.80
N SER A 95 -20.20 -18.98 -50.36
CA SER A 95 -19.71 -18.29 -49.18
C SER A 95 -19.79 -16.79 -49.47
N THR A 96 -20.87 -16.16 -49.02
CA THR A 96 -20.98 -14.70 -49.01
C THR A 96 -19.84 -14.17 -48.15
N LEU A 97 -18.84 -13.52 -48.76
CA LEU A 97 -17.75 -12.92 -48.00
C LEU A 97 -18.34 -11.96 -46.97
N LYS A 98 -18.16 -12.27 -45.68
CA LYS A 98 -18.63 -11.42 -44.59
C LYS A 98 -17.76 -10.16 -44.58
N ALA A 99 -18.36 -9.00 -44.84
CA ALA A 99 -17.66 -7.73 -44.71
C ALA A 99 -17.16 -7.52 -43.27
N CYS A 100 -15.87 -7.23 -43.11
CA CYS A 100 -15.27 -6.95 -41.81
C CYS A 100 -15.66 -5.54 -41.33
N TYR A 101 -16.51 -5.45 -40.31
CA TYR A 101 -16.92 -4.18 -39.73
C TYR A 101 -15.79 -3.57 -38.89
N LYS A 102 -15.51 -2.29 -39.10
CA LYS A 102 -14.47 -1.56 -38.37
C LYS A 102 -14.91 -1.25 -36.93
N PRO A 103 -14.16 -1.65 -35.88
CA PRO A 103 -14.49 -1.27 -34.52
C PRO A 103 -14.43 0.25 -34.32
N TRP A 104 -15.31 0.77 -33.45
CA TRP A 104 -15.34 2.18 -33.04
C TRP A 104 -14.00 2.66 -32.50
N SER A 105 -13.34 1.78 -31.74
CA SER A 105 -12.04 1.91 -31.10
C SER A 105 -10.83 1.72 -32.03
N TYR A 106 -11.00 1.28 -33.29
CA TYR A 106 -9.88 0.87 -34.17
C TYR A 106 -8.77 1.92 -34.24
N ILE A 107 -7.57 1.50 -33.85
CA ILE A 107 -6.35 2.31 -33.86
C ILE A 107 -5.60 2.11 -35.19
N PRO A 108 -5.15 3.19 -35.86
CA PRO A 108 -4.40 3.10 -37.11
C PRO A 108 -3.06 2.37 -36.96
N ASP A 109 -2.63 1.76 -38.07
CA ASP A 109 -1.36 1.05 -38.15
C ASP A 109 -0.14 1.93 -37.84
N GLY A 110 0.90 1.30 -37.30
CA GLY A 110 2.10 1.98 -36.78
C GLY A 110 1.94 2.62 -35.40
N ILE A 111 0.75 3.11 -35.01
CA ILE A 111 0.56 3.81 -33.73
C ILE A 111 0.74 2.86 -32.54
N MET A 112 0.07 1.70 -32.54
CA MET A 112 0.13 0.77 -31.39
C MET A 112 1.54 0.22 -31.11
N PRO A 113 2.36 -0.19 -32.12
CA PRO A 113 3.76 -0.57 -31.88
C PRO A 113 4.66 0.57 -31.35
N VAL A 114 4.40 1.82 -31.74
CA VAL A 114 5.14 2.97 -31.17
C VAL A 114 4.71 3.21 -29.71
N PHE A 115 3.41 3.13 -29.44
CA PHE A 115 2.85 3.26 -28.10
C PHE A 115 3.42 2.23 -27.12
N TRP A 116 3.32 0.93 -27.44
CA TRP A 116 3.86 -0.12 -26.58
C TRP A 116 5.38 -0.03 -26.41
N ARG A 117 6.11 0.45 -27.41
CA ARG A 117 7.56 0.71 -27.30
C ARG A 117 7.87 1.80 -26.26
N VAL A 118 7.08 2.87 -26.22
CA VAL A 118 7.20 3.91 -25.18
C VAL A 118 6.84 3.35 -23.80
N VAL A 119 5.74 2.60 -23.68
CA VAL A 119 5.31 1.96 -22.43
C VAL A 119 6.38 0.98 -21.91
N TYR A 120 6.95 0.16 -22.78
CA TYR A 120 8.01 -0.79 -22.44
C TYR A 120 9.25 -0.07 -21.89
N TRP A 121 9.86 0.85 -22.66
CA TRP A 121 11.11 1.50 -22.22
C TRP A 121 10.93 2.40 -20.99
N THR A 122 9.77 3.05 -20.85
CA THR A 122 9.46 3.81 -19.62
C THR A 122 9.28 2.89 -18.42
N SER A 123 8.58 1.75 -18.57
CA SER A 123 8.43 0.75 -17.51
C SER A 123 9.76 0.10 -17.12
N GLN A 124 10.66 -0.20 -18.07
CA GLN A 124 11.99 -0.74 -17.76
C GLN A 124 12.85 0.28 -17.01
N CYS A 125 12.91 1.54 -17.47
CA CYS A 125 13.62 2.62 -16.77
C CYS A 125 13.08 2.85 -15.35
N LEU A 126 11.76 2.82 -15.19
CA LEU A 126 11.09 2.95 -13.91
C LEU A 126 11.43 1.79 -12.95
N THR A 127 11.40 0.55 -13.47
CA THR A 127 11.67 -0.69 -12.70
C THR A 127 13.12 -0.79 -12.23
N TRP A 128 14.07 -0.59 -13.14
CA TRP A 128 15.48 -0.92 -12.90
C TRP A 128 16.34 0.28 -12.47
N LEU A 129 15.88 1.51 -12.69
CA LEU A 129 16.64 2.72 -12.33
C LEU A 129 15.87 3.59 -11.32
N LEU A 130 14.68 4.07 -11.66
CA LEU A 130 14.04 5.14 -10.89
C LEU A 130 13.52 4.69 -9.52
N LEU A 131 12.71 3.62 -9.44
CA LEU A 131 12.15 3.16 -8.16
C LEU A 131 13.22 2.62 -7.19
N PRO A 132 14.21 1.80 -7.61
CA PRO A 132 15.31 1.37 -6.74
C PRO A 132 16.17 2.54 -6.25
N PHE A 133 16.44 3.52 -7.12
CA PHE A 133 17.17 4.73 -6.71
C PHE A 133 16.39 5.54 -5.67
N MET A 134 15.12 5.85 -5.93
CA MET A 134 14.29 6.65 -5.01
C MET A 134 14.10 5.96 -3.66
N GLN A 135 13.97 4.63 -3.63
CA GLN A 135 13.88 3.88 -2.39
C GLN A 135 15.18 3.96 -1.57
N SER A 136 16.34 3.74 -2.19
CA SER A 136 17.64 3.80 -1.48
C SER A 136 17.99 5.23 -1.07
N TYR A 137 17.60 6.24 -1.86
CA TYR A 137 17.72 7.67 -1.52
C TYR A 137 16.87 8.03 -0.28
N ALA A 138 15.59 7.70 -0.27
CA ALA A 138 14.68 7.98 0.84
C ALA A 138 15.00 7.21 2.14
N ARG A 139 15.87 6.19 2.04
CA ARG A 139 16.36 5.36 3.16
C ARG A 139 17.79 5.72 3.59
N SER A 140 18.41 6.75 3.01
CA SER A 140 19.78 7.15 3.31
C SER A 140 19.83 8.23 4.41
N GLY A 141 20.60 7.98 5.48
CA GLY A 141 20.77 8.91 6.60
C GLY A 141 21.82 10.01 6.36
N GLY A 142 22.27 10.22 5.12
CA GLY A 142 23.27 11.24 4.79
C GLY A 142 22.72 12.65 4.98
N PHE A 143 23.50 13.56 5.57
CA PHE A 143 23.06 14.94 5.87
C PHE A 143 23.11 15.89 4.68
N SER A 144 23.66 15.45 3.54
CA SER A 144 23.79 16.24 2.31
C SER A 144 23.17 15.52 1.11
N ILE A 145 22.64 16.28 0.16
CA ILE A 145 22.00 15.75 -1.06
C ILE A 145 22.99 14.84 -1.82
N THR A 146 24.24 15.27 -1.96
CA THR A 146 25.33 14.51 -2.60
C THR A 146 25.68 13.25 -1.81
N GLY A 147 25.67 13.30 -0.48
CA GLY A 147 25.81 12.12 0.39
C GLY A 147 24.69 11.10 0.15
N LYS A 148 23.43 11.55 0.17
CA LYS A 148 22.25 10.70 -0.08
C LYS A 148 22.28 10.04 -1.47
N ILE A 149 22.62 10.81 -2.51
CA ILE A 149 22.80 10.28 -3.88
C ILE A 149 23.93 9.25 -3.92
N LYS A 150 25.09 9.56 -3.33
CA LYS A 150 26.24 8.64 -3.28
C LYS A 150 25.89 7.32 -2.56
N THR A 151 25.22 7.38 -1.41
CA THR A 151 24.74 6.20 -0.69
C THR A 151 23.73 5.41 -1.52
N ALA A 152 22.75 6.06 -2.15
CA ALA A 152 21.75 5.39 -2.99
C ALA A 152 22.37 4.70 -4.22
N LEU A 153 23.37 5.32 -4.86
CA LEU A 153 24.12 4.71 -5.95
C LEU A 153 24.97 3.53 -5.48
N ILE A 154 25.65 3.64 -4.33
CA ILE A 154 26.45 2.53 -3.78
C ILE A 154 25.58 1.34 -3.37
N GLU A 155 24.46 1.57 -2.65
CA GLU A 155 23.55 0.49 -2.23
C GLU A 155 22.97 -0.27 -3.44
N ASN A 156 22.62 0.44 -4.52
CA ASN A 156 22.13 -0.18 -5.75
C ASN A 156 23.26 -0.79 -6.61
N ALA A 157 24.46 -0.20 -6.65
CA ALA A 157 25.61 -0.75 -7.38
C ALA A 157 26.12 -2.05 -6.74
N ILE A 158 26.07 -2.17 -5.41
CA ILE A 158 26.31 -3.45 -4.71
C ILE A 158 25.25 -4.47 -5.11
N TYR A 159 23.97 -4.09 -5.10
CA TYR A 159 22.86 -4.97 -5.47
C TYR A 159 22.99 -5.49 -6.91
N TYR A 160 23.09 -4.60 -7.92
CA TYR A 160 23.25 -5.03 -9.31
C TYR A 160 24.60 -5.69 -9.59
N GLY A 161 25.66 -5.31 -8.86
CA GLY A 161 26.97 -5.94 -8.93
C GLY A 161 26.94 -7.42 -8.53
N THR A 162 26.19 -7.81 -7.49
CA THR A 162 26.06 -9.24 -7.13
C THR A 162 25.30 -10.03 -8.18
N TYR A 163 24.23 -9.49 -8.78
CA TYR A 163 23.58 -10.15 -9.93
C TYR A 163 24.50 -10.27 -11.14
N LEU A 164 25.29 -9.24 -11.44
CA LEU A 164 26.22 -9.25 -12.56
C LEU A 164 27.35 -10.28 -12.35
N LEU A 165 27.84 -10.47 -11.12
CA LEU A 165 28.80 -11.51 -10.78
C LEU A 165 28.20 -12.92 -10.91
N ILE A 166 26.98 -13.14 -10.42
CA ILE A 166 26.29 -14.44 -10.55
C ILE A 166 26.03 -14.75 -12.02
N PHE A 167 25.47 -13.80 -12.79
CA PHE A 167 25.25 -13.94 -14.23
C PHE A 167 26.56 -14.16 -14.99
N GLY A 168 27.63 -13.42 -14.64
CA GLY A 168 28.96 -13.58 -15.24
C GLY A 168 29.57 -14.96 -14.98
N SER A 169 29.46 -15.51 -13.77
CA SER A 169 29.94 -16.86 -13.46
C SER A 169 29.16 -17.95 -14.21
N LEU A 170 27.84 -17.78 -14.37
CA LEU A 170 27.01 -18.67 -15.18
C LEU A 170 27.36 -18.56 -16.68
N LEU A 171 27.60 -17.35 -17.19
CA LEU A 171 28.03 -17.12 -18.58
C LEU A 171 29.39 -17.79 -18.83
N ILE A 172 30.36 -17.64 -17.91
CA ILE A 172 31.67 -18.32 -17.99
C ILE A 172 31.49 -19.84 -18.01
N TYR A 173 30.63 -20.40 -17.15
CA TYR A 173 30.33 -21.84 -17.17
C TYR A 173 29.75 -22.32 -18.52
N VAL A 174 28.81 -21.55 -19.10
CA VAL A 174 28.22 -21.85 -20.41
C VAL A 174 29.24 -21.71 -21.54
N ALA A 175 30.11 -20.69 -21.50
CA ALA A 175 31.13 -20.42 -22.53
C ALA A 175 32.36 -21.34 -22.47
N VAL A 176 32.55 -22.10 -21.39
CA VAL A 176 33.61 -23.12 -21.25
C VAL A 176 33.13 -24.50 -21.73
N HIS A 177 31.82 -24.71 -21.92
CA HIS A 177 31.31 -25.94 -22.52
C HIS A 177 31.60 -25.99 -24.02
N PRO A 178 32.34 -27.00 -24.54
CA PRO A 178 32.90 -26.98 -25.89
C PRO A 178 31.86 -27.13 -27.01
N GLU A 179 30.61 -27.49 -26.71
CA GLU A 179 29.54 -27.62 -27.70
C GLU A 179 28.67 -26.35 -27.84
N TRP A 180 28.87 -25.33 -26.99
CA TRP A 180 27.99 -24.17 -26.90
C TRP A 180 28.67 -22.87 -27.34
N HIS A 181 28.51 -22.52 -28.62
CA HIS A 181 28.84 -21.18 -29.08
C HIS A 181 27.85 -20.15 -28.52
N LEU A 182 28.35 -18.97 -28.10
CA LEU A 182 27.54 -17.89 -27.54
C LEU A 182 27.62 -16.64 -28.42
N SER A 183 26.64 -16.47 -29.31
CA SER A 183 26.41 -15.21 -30.03
C SER A 183 25.84 -14.14 -29.09
N TRP A 184 26.13 -12.88 -29.37
CA TRP A 184 25.51 -11.74 -28.68
C TRP A 184 23.97 -11.76 -28.77
N TYR A 185 23.42 -12.22 -29.91
CA TYR A 185 21.98 -12.38 -30.09
C TYR A 185 21.38 -13.50 -29.22
N GLU A 186 22.13 -14.59 -29.05
CA GLU A 186 21.74 -15.71 -28.17
C GLU A 186 21.82 -15.29 -26.70
N LEU A 187 22.82 -14.49 -26.31
CA LEU A 187 22.93 -13.91 -24.97
C LEU A 187 21.77 -12.94 -24.66
N GLN A 188 21.39 -12.08 -25.61
CA GLN A 188 20.20 -11.22 -25.48
C GLN A 188 18.91 -12.05 -25.35
N THR A 189 18.79 -13.11 -26.16
CA THR A 189 17.68 -14.08 -26.13
C THR A 189 17.56 -14.77 -24.76
N ILE A 190 18.68 -15.25 -24.20
CA ILE A 190 18.75 -15.85 -22.87
C ILE A 190 18.34 -14.85 -21.79
N GLY A 191 18.83 -13.60 -21.86
CA GLY A 191 18.50 -12.54 -20.91
C GLY A 191 17.00 -12.19 -20.88
N ILE A 192 16.39 -12.01 -22.05
CA ILE A 192 14.94 -11.76 -22.19
C ILE A 192 14.14 -12.96 -21.68
N THR A 193 14.54 -14.18 -22.06
CA THR A 193 13.86 -15.41 -21.62
C THR A 193 13.94 -15.59 -20.11
N ALA A 194 15.10 -15.35 -19.48
CA ALA A 194 15.29 -15.46 -18.03
C ALA A 194 14.50 -14.40 -17.24
N ALA A 195 14.41 -13.16 -17.75
CA ALA A 195 13.57 -12.13 -17.16
C ALA A 195 12.08 -12.52 -17.22
N ASN A 196 11.63 -13.03 -18.36
CA ASN A 196 10.26 -13.48 -18.56
C ASN A 196 9.94 -14.71 -17.69
N THR A 197 10.77 -15.75 -17.64
CA THR A 197 10.53 -16.93 -16.80
C THR A 197 10.54 -16.61 -15.30
N TRP A 198 11.38 -15.66 -14.84
CA TRP A 198 11.34 -15.19 -13.45
C TRP A 198 10.02 -14.48 -13.11
N GLY A 199 9.60 -13.51 -13.93
CA GLY A 199 8.33 -12.81 -13.70
C GLY A 199 7.11 -13.72 -13.81
N LEU A 200 7.20 -14.77 -14.64
CA LEU A 200 6.19 -15.80 -14.86
C LEU A 200 6.12 -16.82 -13.71
N PHE A 201 7.26 -17.19 -13.12
CA PHE A 201 7.31 -17.96 -11.87
C PHE A 201 6.68 -17.19 -10.70
N LEU A 202 6.99 -15.89 -10.59
CA LEU A 202 6.32 -15.01 -9.62
C LEU A 202 4.80 -14.92 -9.90
N LEU A 203 4.39 -14.82 -11.17
CA LEU A 203 2.98 -14.83 -11.56
C LEU A 203 2.26 -16.09 -11.04
N VAL A 204 2.81 -17.29 -11.23
CA VAL A 204 2.17 -18.53 -10.73
C VAL A 204 1.99 -18.50 -9.20
N LEU A 205 3.02 -18.09 -8.46
CA LEU A 205 2.98 -18.03 -6.99
C LEU A 205 2.00 -17.00 -6.43
N LEU A 206 1.76 -15.91 -7.17
CA LEU A 206 0.85 -14.83 -6.79
C LEU A 206 -0.58 -15.13 -7.24
N LEU A 207 -0.77 -15.48 -8.52
CA LEU A 207 -2.07 -15.82 -9.10
C LEU A 207 -2.68 -17.06 -8.45
N GLY A 208 -1.92 -18.15 -8.30
CA GLY A 208 -2.39 -19.40 -7.69
C GLY A 208 -2.81 -19.27 -6.21
N TYR A 209 -2.28 -18.27 -5.49
CA TYR A 209 -2.77 -17.92 -4.15
C TYR A 209 -3.97 -16.96 -4.20
N GLY A 210 -3.95 -15.99 -5.12
CA GLY A 210 -5.00 -14.97 -5.26
C GLY A 210 -6.35 -15.54 -5.71
N LEU A 211 -6.32 -16.51 -6.63
CA LEU A 211 -7.50 -17.21 -7.13
C LEU A 211 -8.30 -17.91 -6.02
N VAL A 212 -7.64 -18.35 -4.95
CA VAL A 212 -8.30 -19.06 -3.83
C VAL A 212 -8.58 -18.12 -2.66
N GLU A 213 -7.62 -17.26 -2.29
CA GLU A 213 -7.77 -16.43 -1.08
C GLU A 213 -8.72 -15.25 -1.29
N ILE A 214 -8.87 -14.70 -2.51
CA ILE A 214 -9.77 -13.57 -2.74
C ILE A 214 -11.26 -13.94 -2.59
N PRO A 215 -11.79 -14.99 -3.24
CA PRO A 215 -13.18 -15.40 -3.02
C PRO A 215 -13.44 -15.82 -1.56
N ARG A 216 -12.48 -16.53 -0.95
CA ARG A 216 -12.50 -16.92 0.47
C ARG A 216 -12.54 -15.72 1.41
N SER A 217 -11.74 -14.68 1.14
CA SER A 217 -11.68 -13.46 1.96
C SER A 217 -13.04 -12.77 1.98
N TYR A 218 -13.70 -12.60 0.83
CA TYR A 218 -15.06 -12.07 0.76
C TYR A 218 -16.11 -12.98 1.42
N TRP A 219 -15.98 -14.31 1.30
CA TRP A 219 -16.87 -15.26 2.01
C TRP A 219 -16.79 -15.07 3.53
N ASN A 220 -15.57 -14.99 4.06
CA ASN A 220 -15.32 -14.81 5.49
C ASN A 220 -15.66 -13.40 5.97
N ALA A 221 -15.53 -12.37 5.13
CA ALA A 221 -15.99 -11.01 5.43
C ALA A 221 -17.51 -10.93 5.59
N SER A 222 -18.29 -11.80 4.91
CA SER A 222 -19.75 -11.89 5.10
C SER A 222 -20.19 -12.49 6.44
N ARG A 223 -19.25 -12.98 7.28
CA ARG A 223 -19.54 -13.64 8.56
C ARG A 223 -19.13 -12.71 9.71
N HIS A 224 -20.02 -11.80 10.12
CA HIS A 224 -19.74 -10.76 11.12
C HIS A 224 -19.05 -11.30 12.37
N GLY A 225 -19.57 -12.38 12.97
CA GLY A 225 -18.94 -13.03 14.14
C GLY A 225 -17.51 -13.50 13.89
N HIS A 226 -17.23 -14.19 12.76
CA HIS A 226 -15.88 -14.62 12.40
C HIS A 226 -14.96 -13.43 12.11
N LEU A 227 -15.47 -12.36 11.49
CA LEU A 227 -14.71 -11.15 11.17
C LEU A 227 -14.34 -10.35 12.44
N LEU A 228 -15.25 -10.23 13.40
CA LEU A 228 -15.02 -9.63 14.72
C LEU A 228 -13.98 -10.44 15.51
N ILE A 229 -14.19 -11.75 15.60
CA ILE A 229 -13.25 -12.73 16.19
C ILE A 229 -11.85 -12.54 15.58
N LYS A 230 -11.72 -12.65 14.26
CA LYS A 230 -10.48 -12.45 13.50
C LYS A 230 -9.82 -11.08 13.73
N THR A 231 -10.61 -10.05 14.00
CA THR A 231 -10.10 -8.70 14.31
C THR A 231 -9.46 -8.64 15.71
N TYR A 232 -10.01 -9.34 16.71
CA TYR A 232 -9.40 -9.42 18.06
C TYR A 232 -7.99 -10.07 18.02
N PHE A 233 -7.81 -11.21 17.35
CA PHE A 233 -6.48 -11.84 17.19
C PHE A 233 -5.47 -10.97 16.44
N LYS A 234 -5.94 -10.20 15.44
CA LYS A 234 -5.10 -9.21 14.77
C LYS A 234 -4.77 -8.02 15.67
N ALA A 235 -5.61 -7.70 16.65
CA ALA A 235 -5.34 -6.66 17.63
C ALA A 235 -4.22 -7.09 18.58
N SER A 236 -4.27 -8.30 19.17
CA SER A 236 -3.16 -8.86 19.96
C SER A 236 -1.83 -8.79 19.20
N LYS A 237 -1.74 -9.45 18.03
CA LYS A 237 -0.50 -9.47 17.21
C LYS A 237 0.00 -8.08 16.81
N LEU A 238 -0.90 -7.14 16.51
CA LEU A 238 -0.52 -5.75 16.15
C LEU A 238 -0.14 -4.90 17.38
N MET A 239 -0.64 -5.23 18.56
CA MET A 239 -0.25 -4.59 19.82
C MET A 239 1.20 -4.96 20.15
N THR A 240 1.59 -6.23 20.03
CA THR A 240 3.00 -6.66 20.15
C THR A 240 3.89 -5.90 19.16
N GLU A 241 3.57 -5.94 17.85
CA GLU A 241 4.33 -5.19 16.83
C GLU A 241 4.41 -3.68 17.07
N LYS A 242 3.43 -3.11 17.79
CA LYS A 242 3.41 -1.70 18.20
C LYS A 242 4.33 -1.47 19.40
N ALA A 243 4.32 -2.35 20.40
CA ALA A 243 5.23 -2.31 21.55
C ALA A 243 6.69 -2.44 21.09
N ASP A 244 7.02 -3.44 20.25
CA ASP A 244 8.36 -3.60 19.63
C ASP A 244 8.84 -2.34 18.88
N ALA A 245 7.90 -1.51 18.42
CA ALA A 245 8.15 -0.29 17.64
C ALA A 245 8.12 0.99 18.50
N GLU A 246 7.68 0.89 19.75
CA GLU A 246 7.75 1.95 20.75
C GLU A 246 9.04 1.80 21.57
N GLU A 247 9.37 0.59 22.06
CA GLU A 247 10.63 0.25 22.71
C GLU A 247 11.86 0.61 21.84
N ASN A 248 11.92 0.10 20.61
CA ASN A 248 12.98 0.40 19.63
C ASN A 248 13.03 1.89 19.24
N LEU A 249 11.93 2.65 19.41
CA LEU A 249 11.97 4.10 19.25
C LEU A 249 12.60 4.76 20.48
N GLU A 250 12.25 4.33 21.69
CA GLU A 250 12.81 4.83 22.95
C GLU A 250 14.31 4.54 23.05
N ASP A 251 14.77 3.33 22.70
CA ASP A 251 16.20 2.97 22.53
C ASP A 251 16.94 4.00 21.66
N MET A 252 16.39 4.28 20.47
CA MET A 252 17.01 5.20 19.50
C MET A 252 16.90 6.66 19.94
N MET A 253 15.94 7.02 20.81
CA MET A 253 15.91 8.33 21.46
C MET A 253 16.97 8.44 22.55
N GLU A 254 17.24 7.39 23.33
CA GLU A 254 18.30 7.39 24.33
C GLU A 254 19.70 7.48 23.69
N GLU A 255 19.95 6.76 22.61
CA GLU A 255 21.20 6.87 21.85
C GLU A 255 21.38 8.26 21.21
N VAL A 256 20.30 8.88 20.71
CA VAL A 256 20.32 10.29 20.26
C VAL A 256 20.62 11.24 21.42
N ARG A 257 20.09 10.97 22.61
CA ARG A 257 20.34 11.78 23.81
C ARG A 257 21.83 11.72 24.21
N LYS A 258 22.41 10.53 24.38
CA LYS A 258 23.84 10.34 24.70
C LYS A 258 24.76 11.03 23.69
N VAL A 259 24.45 10.88 22.39
CA VAL A 259 25.21 11.54 21.31
C VAL A 259 25.03 13.06 21.34
N SER A 260 23.86 13.58 21.72
CA SER A 260 23.63 15.02 21.89
C SER A 260 24.32 15.61 23.11
N GLU A 261 24.43 14.87 24.21
CA GLU A 261 25.11 15.28 25.44
C GLU A 261 26.64 15.27 25.24
N SER A 262 27.20 14.30 24.50
CA SER A 262 28.65 14.24 24.20
C SER A 262 29.18 15.31 23.25
N ILE A 263 28.33 16.08 22.57
CA ILE A 263 28.74 17.08 21.56
C ILE A 263 28.40 18.51 22.01
N LYS A 264 29.43 19.19 22.56
CA LYS A 264 29.39 20.61 22.98
C LYS A 264 28.84 21.51 21.85
N TYR A 265 28.08 22.53 22.24
CA TYR A 265 27.25 23.35 21.33
C TYR A 265 28.01 23.97 20.14
N ASN A 266 29.28 24.35 20.34
CA ASN A 266 30.12 25.00 19.32
C ASN A 266 30.75 24.03 18.31
N HIS A 267 30.55 22.71 18.44
CA HIS A 267 31.21 21.72 17.59
C HIS A 267 30.51 21.59 16.21
N PRO A 268 31.23 21.50 15.08
CA PRO A 268 30.61 21.47 13.74
C PRO A 268 29.64 20.30 13.49
N LEU A 269 29.74 19.20 14.25
CA LEU A 269 28.78 18.10 14.18
C LEU A 269 27.41 18.42 14.82
N ARG A 270 27.28 19.48 15.62
CA ARG A 270 26.02 19.84 16.30
C ARG A 270 24.87 20.01 15.31
N LYS A 271 25.12 20.66 14.18
CA LYS A 271 24.17 20.80 13.05
C LYS A 271 23.60 19.46 12.55
N TYR A 272 24.38 18.38 12.61
CA TYR A 272 23.91 17.05 12.22
C TYR A 272 23.00 16.43 13.30
N ILE A 273 23.31 16.63 14.59
CA ILE A 273 22.41 16.28 15.70
C ILE A 273 21.11 17.07 15.61
N ASP A 274 21.16 18.39 15.39
CA ASP A 274 19.97 19.23 15.25
C ASP A 274 19.07 18.76 14.08
N THR A 275 19.70 18.18 13.04
CA THR A 275 18.98 17.56 11.91
C THR A 275 18.31 16.23 12.30
N ILE A 276 18.96 15.41 13.14
CA ILE A 276 18.36 14.18 13.71
C ILE A 276 17.21 14.52 14.67
N LEU A 277 17.43 15.47 15.59
CA LEU A 277 16.43 15.90 16.59
C LEU A 277 15.14 16.38 15.93
N ARG A 278 15.23 17.08 14.79
CA ARG A 278 14.07 17.49 13.95
C ARG A 278 13.26 16.32 13.36
N LYS A 279 13.77 15.08 13.38
CA LYS A 279 13.04 13.86 12.98
C LYS A 279 12.41 13.11 14.16
N CYS A 280 12.86 13.39 15.39
CA CYS A 280 12.29 12.81 16.60
C CYS A 280 10.85 13.32 16.85
N PRO A 281 9.99 12.56 17.56
CA PRO A 281 8.66 13.05 17.96
C PRO A 281 8.76 14.26 18.90
N VAL A 282 7.81 15.20 18.81
CA VAL A 282 7.77 16.41 19.66
C VAL A 282 7.77 16.06 21.15
N GLU A 283 7.01 15.04 21.53
CA GLU A 283 6.94 14.44 22.88
C GLU A 283 8.31 14.00 23.44
N HIS A 284 9.30 13.77 22.59
CA HIS A 284 10.68 13.42 22.95
C HIS A 284 11.63 14.61 22.83
N GLN A 285 11.42 15.50 21.86
CA GLN A 285 12.13 16.79 21.77
C GLN A 285 11.96 17.63 23.05
N GLU A 286 10.74 17.71 23.60
CA GLU A 286 10.45 18.46 24.84
C GLU A 286 11.13 17.83 26.08
N LYS A 287 11.24 16.49 26.14
CA LYS A 287 11.97 15.78 27.20
C LYS A 287 13.48 16.04 27.12
N MET A 288 14.04 16.05 25.91
CA MET A 288 15.47 16.29 25.68
C MET A 288 15.87 17.75 25.95
N GLY A 289 15.03 18.71 25.57
CA GLY A 289 15.32 20.14 25.73
C GLY A 289 15.43 20.59 27.18
N ARG A 290 14.69 19.97 28.11
CA ARG A 290 14.63 20.39 29.53
C ARG A 290 15.90 20.14 30.34
N ASN A 291 16.80 19.27 29.89
CA ASN A 291 17.98 18.85 30.66
C ASN A 291 19.31 19.39 30.06
N MET A 292 19.24 20.29 29.08
CA MET A 292 20.41 20.83 28.38
C MET A 292 20.95 22.14 28.98
N ASP A 293 20.20 22.78 29.87
CA ASP A 293 20.51 24.12 30.40
C ASP A 293 21.35 24.10 31.70
N ASP A 294 21.43 22.95 32.40
CA ASP A 294 21.99 22.83 33.77
C ASP A 294 23.45 22.28 33.84
N TYR A 295 24.09 21.95 32.71
CA TYR A 295 25.40 21.26 32.74
C TYR A 295 26.61 22.23 32.74
N GLU A 296 27.11 22.56 33.94
CA GLU A 296 28.39 23.28 34.09
C GLU A 296 29.61 22.45 33.63
N ASP A 297 30.72 23.15 33.34
CA ASP A 297 31.85 22.66 32.52
C ASP A 297 32.83 21.73 33.29
N PHE A 298 32.33 20.69 33.94
CA PHE A 298 33.13 19.71 34.71
C PHE A 298 33.50 18.45 33.91
N ASP A 299 34.73 17.99 34.16
CA ASP A 299 35.44 16.84 33.56
C ASP A 299 35.73 16.91 32.05
N ASP A 300 36.96 17.29 31.72
CA ASP A 300 37.56 17.20 30.37
C ASP A 300 37.96 15.74 30.00
N LYS A 301 37.08 14.78 30.33
CA LYS A 301 37.29 13.32 30.17
C LYS A 301 37.14 12.87 28.72
N GLN A 302 38.05 13.32 27.86
CA GLN A 302 38.43 12.70 26.58
C GLN A 302 37.26 12.15 25.75
N ASN A 303 36.19 12.95 25.59
CA ASN A 303 34.98 12.54 24.87
C ASN A 303 35.32 12.10 23.44
N SER A 304 35.11 10.81 23.15
CA SER A 304 35.39 10.23 21.83
C SER A 304 34.31 10.65 20.84
N TYR A 305 34.50 11.84 20.25
CA TYR A 305 33.51 12.48 19.38
C TYR A 305 33.06 11.54 18.25
N PRO A 306 31.76 11.17 18.18
CA PRO A 306 31.29 10.21 17.20
C PRO A 306 31.44 10.75 15.78
N SER A 307 31.98 9.91 14.88
CA SER A 307 32.22 10.26 13.48
C SER A 307 30.95 10.63 12.69
N GLU A 308 31.09 11.41 11.61
CA GLU A 308 29.99 11.68 10.67
C GLU A 308 29.35 10.38 10.11
N LYS A 309 30.15 9.31 9.96
CA LYS A 309 29.65 7.99 9.55
C LYS A 309 28.75 7.35 10.60
N SER A 310 29.06 7.47 11.89
CA SER A 310 28.19 6.98 12.96
C SER A 310 26.97 7.89 13.15
N LEU A 311 27.08 9.22 13.02
CA LEU A 311 25.90 10.10 13.02
C LEU A 311 24.95 9.79 11.86
N SER A 312 25.46 9.56 10.64
CA SER A 312 24.60 9.21 9.49
C SER A 312 24.00 7.79 9.58
N LYS A 313 24.67 6.86 10.28
CA LYS A 313 24.08 5.56 10.66
C LYS A 313 22.95 5.73 11.68
N LEU A 314 23.18 6.51 12.74
CA LEU A 314 22.17 6.83 13.77
C LEU A 314 20.96 7.54 13.14
N HIS A 315 21.17 8.54 12.28
CA HIS A 315 20.12 9.21 11.54
C HIS A 315 19.30 8.24 10.68
N LYS A 316 19.95 7.29 9.98
CA LYS A 316 19.28 6.21 9.24
C LYS A 316 18.43 5.32 10.16
N GLN A 317 18.94 4.96 11.35
CA GLN A 317 18.20 4.17 12.35
C GLN A 317 16.98 4.92 12.91
N VAL A 318 17.14 6.19 13.31
CA VAL A 318 16.07 7.07 13.81
C VAL A 318 14.96 7.23 12.76
N ILE A 319 15.30 7.46 11.49
CA ILE A 319 14.32 7.52 10.39
C ILE A 319 13.51 6.21 10.32
N TYR A 320 14.15 5.04 10.41
CA TYR A 320 13.45 3.76 10.40
C TYR A 320 12.58 3.53 11.64
N ALA A 321 13.06 3.87 12.84
CA ALA A 321 12.30 3.72 14.09
C ALA A 321 11.04 4.62 14.08
N VAL A 322 11.19 5.91 13.76
CA VAL A 322 10.08 6.86 13.66
C VAL A 322 9.09 6.46 12.57
N GLN A 323 9.55 5.94 11.42
CA GLN A 323 8.64 5.40 10.39
C GLN A 323 7.92 4.13 10.86
N ARG A 324 8.60 3.20 11.54
CA ARG A 324 8.01 1.96 12.06
C ARG A 324 6.92 2.26 13.09
N HIS A 325 7.24 3.09 14.09
CA HIS A 325 6.32 3.55 15.12
C HIS A 325 5.07 4.22 14.52
N ASN A 326 5.25 5.20 13.62
CA ASN A 326 4.10 5.88 13.02
C ASN A 326 3.24 4.93 12.18
N ARG A 327 3.85 3.97 11.48
CA ARG A 327 3.13 2.93 10.74
C ARG A 327 2.29 2.05 11.68
N THR A 328 2.88 1.48 12.73
CA THR A 328 2.16 0.60 13.67
C THR A 328 1.09 1.35 14.46
N ARG A 329 1.36 2.59 14.88
CA ARG A 329 0.39 3.48 15.53
C ARG A 329 -0.84 3.78 14.66
N VAL A 330 -0.65 4.08 13.37
CA VAL A 330 -1.77 4.30 12.44
C VAL A 330 -2.51 2.99 12.12
N GLN A 331 -1.79 1.89 11.91
CA GLN A 331 -2.40 0.57 11.72
C GLN A 331 -3.26 0.17 12.93
N TRP A 332 -2.79 0.43 14.15
CA TRP A 332 -3.53 0.20 15.40
C TRP A 332 -4.81 1.05 15.47
N GLN A 333 -4.74 2.34 15.12
CA GLN A 333 -5.92 3.21 15.10
C GLN A 333 -7.00 2.73 14.12
N ILE A 334 -6.60 2.32 12.92
CA ILE A 334 -7.52 1.77 11.90
C ILE A 334 -8.14 0.45 12.38
N LEU A 335 -7.34 -0.47 12.91
CA LEU A 335 -7.83 -1.76 13.40
C LEU A 335 -8.77 -1.61 14.60
N LEU A 336 -8.48 -0.68 15.51
CA LEU A 336 -9.32 -0.36 16.67
C LEU A 336 -10.65 0.29 16.23
N GLN A 337 -10.65 1.15 15.21
CA GLN A 337 -11.90 1.66 14.60
C GLN A 337 -12.71 0.53 13.97
N GLN A 338 -12.07 -0.37 13.21
CA GLN A 338 -12.72 -1.54 12.62
C GLN A 338 -13.31 -2.46 13.68
N ALA A 339 -12.60 -2.72 14.78
CA ALA A 339 -13.08 -3.54 15.89
C ALA A 339 -14.32 -2.94 16.56
N ILE A 340 -14.28 -1.64 16.88
CA ILE A 340 -15.40 -0.91 17.48
C ILE A 340 -16.63 -0.96 16.57
N HIS A 341 -16.46 -0.70 15.27
CA HIS A 341 -17.54 -0.79 14.29
C HIS A 341 -18.15 -2.21 14.23
N LEU A 342 -17.33 -3.27 14.27
CA LEU A 342 -17.83 -4.65 14.24
C LEU A 342 -18.55 -5.06 15.54
N GLU A 343 -18.12 -4.53 16.71
CA GLU A 343 -18.89 -4.66 17.95
C GLU A 343 -20.25 -3.96 17.85
N ASP A 344 -20.29 -2.79 17.23
CA ASP A 344 -21.52 -1.99 17.13
C ASP A 344 -22.51 -2.60 16.12
N VAL A 345 -22.03 -3.15 14.99
CA VAL A 345 -22.84 -4.01 14.10
C VAL A 345 -23.44 -5.19 14.87
N ALA A 346 -22.63 -5.91 15.65
CA ALA A 346 -23.10 -7.08 16.40
C ALA A 346 -24.12 -6.74 17.51
N LYS A 347 -24.05 -5.55 18.10
CA LYS A 347 -25.08 -5.03 19.02
C LYS A 347 -26.34 -4.60 18.29
N ASN A 348 -26.20 -3.89 17.17
CA ASN A 348 -27.35 -3.41 16.39
C ASN A 348 -28.10 -4.57 15.71
N GLU A 349 -27.41 -5.66 15.35
CA GLU A 349 -27.98 -6.92 14.84
C GLU A 349 -28.81 -7.67 15.91
N THR A 350 -28.54 -7.44 17.21
CA THR A 350 -29.32 -8.00 18.33
C THR A 350 -30.34 -7.02 18.93
N SER A 351 -30.41 -5.78 18.45
CA SER A 351 -31.38 -4.77 18.89
C SER A 351 -32.68 -4.82 18.08
N SER A 352 -33.82 -4.84 18.78
CA SER A 352 -35.16 -4.81 18.16
C SER A 352 -35.57 -3.47 17.55
N THR A 353 -34.77 -2.41 17.73
CA THR A 353 -35.12 -1.04 17.28
C THR A 353 -34.87 -0.77 15.80
N HIS A 354 -34.15 -1.65 15.08
CA HIS A 354 -33.77 -1.50 13.66
C HIS A 354 -33.15 -0.13 13.30
N GLN A 355 -32.46 0.50 14.25
CA GLN A 355 -31.72 1.75 14.08
C GLN A 355 -30.26 1.49 14.40
N PHE A 356 -29.35 1.96 13.54
CA PHE A 356 -27.93 1.81 13.80
C PHE A 356 -27.46 2.84 14.84
N VAL A 357 -26.92 2.35 15.97
CA VAL A 357 -26.33 3.16 17.03
C VAL A 357 -24.82 2.92 17.05
N HIS A 358 -24.03 3.98 16.89
CA HIS A 358 -22.57 3.94 16.97
C HIS A 358 -22.11 4.13 18.43
N SER A 359 -21.09 3.41 18.90
CA SER A 359 -20.51 3.63 20.25
C SER A 359 -19.79 4.98 20.37
N PHE A 360 -19.38 5.58 19.26
CA PHE A 360 -18.70 6.88 19.18
C PHE A 360 -19.16 7.61 17.91
N PRO A 361 -19.32 8.95 17.92
CA PRO A 361 -19.67 9.69 16.72
C PRO A 361 -18.59 9.57 15.63
N SER A 362 -19.02 9.39 14.39
CA SER A 362 -18.11 9.27 13.23
C SER A 362 -17.37 10.59 12.97
N SER A 363 -16.05 10.51 12.81
CA SER A 363 -15.18 11.69 12.74
C SER A 363 -15.17 12.40 11.37
N GLU A 364 -15.77 11.80 10.33
CA GLU A 364 -16.01 12.48 9.04
C GLU A 364 -17.42 13.09 9.05
N PRO A 365 -17.59 14.40 8.85
CA PRO A 365 -18.92 15.02 8.80
C PRO A 365 -19.65 14.54 7.54
N ALA A 366 -20.76 13.82 7.74
CA ALA A 366 -21.57 13.30 6.63
C ALA A 366 -22.00 14.42 5.67
N GLY A 367 -21.52 14.33 4.42
CA GLY A 367 -21.84 15.29 3.37
C GLY A 367 -23.36 15.40 3.14
N TRP A 368 -23.83 16.56 2.67
CA TRP A 368 -25.26 16.91 2.63
C TRP A 368 -26.16 15.82 2.00
N PHE A 369 -25.75 15.22 0.88
CA PHE A 369 -26.45 14.10 0.25
C PHE A 369 -26.48 12.83 1.11
N SER A 370 -25.36 12.49 1.78
CA SER A 370 -25.30 11.35 2.70
C SER A 370 -26.27 11.55 3.86
N ARG A 371 -26.32 12.75 4.45
CA ARG A 371 -27.23 13.06 5.58
C ARG A 371 -28.73 12.96 5.23
N TYR A 372 -29.10 12.98 3.94
CA TYR A 372 -30.48 12.83 3.49
C TYR A 372 -30.85 11.39 3.12
N VAL A 373 -29.92 10.65 2.48
CA VAL A 373 -30.15 9.26 2.03
C VAL A 373 -29.83 8.24 3.11
N TYR A 374 -28.77 8.47 3.89
CA TYR A 374 -28.19 7.56 4.86
C TYR A 374 -28.77 7.82 6.26
N THR A 375 -30.06 7.50 6.41
CA THR A 375 -30.75 7.54 7.71
C THR A 375 -30.34 6.34 8.58
N PRO A 376 -30.43 6.40 9.93
CA PRO A 376 -29.99 5.31 10.81
C PRO A 376 -30.69 3.96 10.57
N THR A 377 -31.89 3.96 9.98
CA THR A 377 -32.61 2.75 9.55
C THR A 377 -32.05 2.20 8.23
N VAL A 378 -31.71 3.06 7.27
CA VAL A 378 -31.03 2.66 6.01
C VAL A 378 -29.61 2.15 6.30
N GLU A 379 -28.89 2.78 7.22
CA GLU A 379 -27.59 2.31 7.71
C GLU A 379 -27.69 0.91 8.33
N TRP A 380 -28.72 0.66 9.15
CA TRP A 380 -28.99 -0.66 9.74
C TRP A 380 -29.25 -1.73 8.65
N TYR A 381 -30.13 -1.46 7.70
CA TYR A 381 -30.41 -2.40 6.59
C TYR A 381 -29.17 -2.63 5.69
N TRP A 382 -28.33 -1.62 5.50
CA TRP A 382 -27.08 -1.75 4.75
C TRP A 382 -26.08 -2.62 5.51
N GLU A 383 -25.66 -2.21 6.72
CA GLU A 383 -24.58 -2.84 7.47
C GLU A 383 -24.94 -4.23 8.03
N CYS A 384 -26.12 -4.39 8.64
CA CYS A 384 -26.49 -5.65 9.29
C CYS A 384 -26.97 -6.72 8.28
N LEU A 385 -27.59 -6.34 7.15
CA LEU A 385 -28.23 -7.29 6.23
C LEU A 385 -27.65 -7.27 4.81
N LEU A 386 -27.75 -6.15 4.08
CA LEU A 386 -27.47 -6.13 2.64
C LEU A 386 -25.99 -6.34 2.33
N LYS A 387 -25.08 -5.79 3.15
CA LYS A 387 -23.63 -5.96 3.06
C LYS A 387 -23.18 -7.42 3.19
N CYS A 388 -23.82 -8.19 4.07
CA CYS A 388 -23.60 -9.62 4.22
C CYS A 388 -23.94 -10.37 2.91
N TRP A 389 -25.13 -10.15 2.36
CA TRP A 389 -25.58 -10.78 1.12
C TRP A 389 -24.74 -10.35 -0.10
N PHE A 390 -24.36 -9.07 -0.18
CA PHE A 390 -23.49 -8.55 -1.22
C PHE A 390 -22.13 -9.27 -1.22
N TYR A 391 -21.47 -9.41 -0.07
CA TYR A 391 -20.19 -10.13 0.00
C TYR A 391 -20.32 -11.63 -0.28
N ARG A 392 -21.45 -12.28 0.05
CA ARG A 392 -21.71 -13.68 -0.35
C ARG A 392 -21.86 -13.82 -1.85
N LEU A 393 -22.68 -12.98 -2.49
CA LEU A 393 -22.90 -12.99 -3.94
C LEU A 393 -21.58 -12.71 -4.69
N LEU A 394 -20.87 -11.66 -4.27
CA LEU A 394 -19.55 -11.32 -4.82
C LEU A 394 -18.55 -12.47 -4.67
N SER A 395 -18.49 -13.12 -3.50
CA SER A 395 -17.65 -14.29 -3.27
C SER A 395 -17.98 -15.46 -4.19
N VAL A 396 -19.27 -15.77 -4.41
CA VAL A 396 -19.70 -16.83 -5.34
C VAL A 396 -19.30 -16.49 -6.78
N VAL A 397 -19.57 -15.26 -7.23
CA VAL A 397 -19.18 -14.80 -8.58
C VAL A 397 -17.66 -14.86 -8.78
N LEU A 398 -16.88 -14.39 -7.81
CA LEU A 398 -15.41 -14.47 -7.87
C LEU A 398 -14.91 -15.92 -7.80
N THR A 399 -15.59 -16.82 -7.08
CA THR A 399 -15.25 -18.26 -7.06
C THR A 399 -15.47 -18.90 -8.43
N LEU A 400 -16.61 -18.63 -9.07
CA LEU A 400 -16.91 -19.11 -10.43
C LEU A 400 -15.89 -18.56 -11.44
N PHE A 401 -15.50 -17.29 -11.31
CA PHE A 401 -14.49 -16.68 -12.18
C PHE A 401 -13.09 -17.27 -11.93
N SER A 402 -12.69 -17.53 -10.68
CA SER A 402 -11.46 -18.26 -10.36
C SER A 402 -11.42 -19.65 -10.98
N VAL A 403 -12.53 -20.41 -10.90
CA VAL A 403 -12.65 -21.73 -11.52
C VAL A 403 -12.58 -21.63 -13.05
N ALA A 404 -13.20 -20.62 -13.66
CA ALA A 404 -13.12 -20.38 -15.10
C ALA A 404 -11.70 -20.02 -15.57
N VAL A 405 -10.94 -19.26 -14.76
CA VAL A 405 -9.50 -19.02 -14.99
C VAL A 405 -8.71 -20.32 -14.88
N VAL A 406 -8.78 -21.04 -13.75
CA VAL A 406 -8.02 -22.30 -13.58
C VAL A 406 -8.35 -23.32 -14.68
N TRP A 407 -9.62 -23.46 -15.06
CA TRP A 407 -10.02 -24.30 -16.19
C TRP A 407 -9.38 -23.87 -17.50
N SER A 408 -9.38 -22.56 -17.79
CA SER A 408 -8.82 -22.01 -19.02
C SER A 408 -7.28 -22.11 -19.05
N GLU A 409 -6.60 -21.98 -17.90
CA GLU A 409 -5.17 -22.32 -17.75
C GLU A 409 -4.91 -23.79 -18.07
N CYS A 410 -5.73 -24.70 -17.53
CA CYS A 410 -5.64 -26.14 -17.79
C CYS A 410 -5.97 -26.55 -19.23
N THR A 411 -6.48 -25.64 -20.06
CA THR A 411 -7.02 -25.99 -21.38
C THR A 411 -6.49 -25.14 -22.55
N PHE A 412 -5.69 -24.09 -22.32
CA PHE A 412 -5.18 -23.24 -23.41
C PHE A 412 -4.37 -24.02 -24.46
N PHE A 413 -3.68 -25.10 -24.06
CA PHE A 413 -2.92 -25.93 -25.00
C PHE A 413 -3.83 -26.68 -25.99
N SER A 414 -5.11 -26.84 -25.68
CA SER A 414 -6.09 -27.52 -26.54
C SER A 414 -6.70 -26.52 -27.53
N THR A 415 -6.08 -26.43 -28.70
CA THR A 415 -6.52 -25.55 -29.79
C THR A 415 -7.67 -26.13 -30.62
N ARG A 416 -7.83 -27.47 -30.63
CA ARG A 416 -8.87 -28.20 -31.36
C ARG A 416 -9.28 -29.46 -30.57
N PRO A 417 -10.50 -29.52 -29.97
CA PRO A 417 -11.46 -28.42 -29.81
C PRO A 417 -10.92 -27.29 -28.94
N VAL A 418 -11.51 -26.10 -29.05
CA VAL A 418 -11.17 -24.96 -28.16
C VAL A 418 -11.85 -25.17 -26.82
N LEU A 419 -11.06 -25.42 -25.77
CA LEU A 419 -11.56 -25.76 -24.43
C LEU A 419 -11.45 -24.64 -23.39
N SER A 420 -10.64 -23.59 -23.66
CA SER A 420 -10.59 -22.37 -22.84
C SER A 420 -11.92 -21.59 -22.94
N LEU A 421 -12.50 -21.26 -21.79
CA LEU A 421 -13.80 -20.58 -21.73
C LEU A 421 -13.71 -19.16 -22.29
N PHE A 422 -12.63 -18.44 -21.99
CA PHE A 422 -12.40 -17.09 -22.50
C PHE A 422 -12.17 -17.08 -24.02
N ALA A 423 -11.45 -18.08 -24.55
CA ALA A 423 -11.29 -18.24 -25.99
C ALA A 423 -12.63 -18.54 -26.69
N VAL A 424 -13.50 -19.38 -26.09
CA VAL A 424 -14.86 -19.64 -26.60
C VAL A 424 -15.71 -18.36 -26.60
N PHE A 425 -15.73 -17.59 -25.52
CA PHE A 425 -16.52 -16.35 -25.46
C PHE A 425 -16.06 -15.31 -26.49
N ILE A 426 -14.76 -15.17 -26.71
CA ILE A 426 -14.22 -14.23 -27.70
C ILE A 426 -14.48 -14.72 -29.13
N GLN A 427 -14.32 -16.01 -29.43
CA GLN A 427 -14.62 -16.58 -30.75
C GLN A 427 -16.13 -16.54 -31.10
N LEU A 428 -17.01 -16.54 -30.11
CA LEU A 428 -18.44 -16.28 -30.33
C LEU A 428 -18.67 -14.82 -30.70
N ALA A 429 -18.12 -13.87 -29.94
CA ALA A 429 -18.26 -12.44 -30.22
C ALA A 429 -17.55 -11.99 -31.52
N GLU A 430 -16.48 -12.68 -31.92
CA GLU A 430 -15.76 -12.52 -33.21
C GLU A 430 -16.68 -12.82 -34.40
N ARG A 431 -17.57 -13.83 -34.31
CA ARG A 431 -18.52 -14.19 -35.39
C ARG A 431 -19.63 -13.16 -35.60
N ASP A 432 -19.99 -12.46 -34.53
CA ASP A 432 -21.08 -11.49 -34.46
C ASP A 432 -20.58 -10.03 -34.55
N TYR A 433 -19.26 -9.82 -34.72
CA TYR A 433 -18.60 -8.49 -34.76
C TYR A 433 -18.85 -7.62 -33.52
N ASN A 434 -19.11 -8.23 -32.36
CA ASN A 434 -19.41 -7.54 -31.10
C ASN A 434 -18.14 -7.07 -30.37
N TYR A 435 -17.40 -6.15 -31.00
CA TYR A 435 -16.13 -5.63 -30.48
C TYR A 435 -16.22 -5.04 -29.06
N LEU A 436 -17.32 -4.36 -28.71
CA LEU A 436 -17.54 -3.84 -27.36
C LEU A 436 -17.64 -4.97 -26.31
N TYR A 437 -18.22 -6.13 -26.67
CA TYR A 437 -18.26 -7.28 -25.77
C TYR A 437 -16.86 -7.88 -25.60
N ILE A 438 -16.07 -7.98 -26.69
CA ILE A 438 -14.68 -8.44 -26.63
C ILE A 438 -13.88 -7.52 -25.70
N GLU A 439 -13.96 -6.20 -25.89
CA GLU A 439 -13.24 -5.21 -25.08
C GLU A 439 -13.61 -5.29 -23.59
N MET A 440 -14.91 -5.35 -23.27
CA MET A 440 -15.39 -5.50 -21.88
C MET A 440 -15.01 -6.85 -21.26
N ALA A 441 -15.08 -7.95 -22.01
CA ALA A 441 -14.67 -9.26 -21.53
C ALA A 441 -13.16 -9.33 -21.28
N CYS A 442 -12.34 -8.78 -22.18
CA CYS A 442 -10.91 -8.64 -21.98
C CYS A 442 -10.60 -7.78 -20.74
N PHE A 443 -11.23 -6.61 -20.62
CA PHE A 443 -11.04 -5.71 -19.47
C PHE A 443 -11.39 -6.38 -18.13
N ILE A 444 -12.55 -7.03 -18.03
CA ILE A 444 -12.99 -7.71 -16.81
C ILE A 444 -12.01 -8.83 -16.43
N THR A 445 -11.55 -9.63 -17.39
CA THR A 445 -10.59 -10.71 -17.14
C THR A 445 -9.22 -10.16 -16.71
N ILE A 446 -8.65 -9.19 -17.41
CA ILE A 446 -7.38 -8.56 -17.02
C ILE A 446 -7.51 -7.92 -15.62
N PHE A 447 -8.58 -7.18 -15.37
CA PHE A 447 -8.84 -6.53 -14.08
C PHE A 447 -8.93 -7.54 -12.92
N PHE A 448 -9.58 -8.70 -13.14
CA PHE A 448 -9.62 -9.78 -12.17
C PHE A 448 -8.23 -10.40 -11.92
N LEU A 449 -7.49 -10.73 -12.98
CA LEU A 449 -6.15 -11.32 -12.85
C LEU A 449 -5.17 -10.35 -12.17
N CYS A 450 -5.21 -9.06 -12.53
CA CYS A 450 -4.55 -7.96 -11.80
C CYS A 450 -4.96 -7.92 -10.32
N THR A 451 -6.26 -8.02 -10.03
CA THR A 451 -6.76 -8.02 -8.64
C THR A 451 -6.19 -9.20 -7.86
N CYS A 452 -6.12 -10.41 -8.42
CA CYS A 452 -5.46 -11.56 -7.79
C CYS A 452 -3.96 -11.31 -7.53
N VAL A 453 -3.21 -10.81 -8.52
CA VAL A 453 -1.76 -10.57 -8.37
C VAL A 453 -1.47 -9.48 -7.36
N TYR A 454 -2.07 -8.28 -7.47
CA TYR A 454 -1.73 -7.18 -6.56
C TYR A 454 -2.25 -7.42 -5.15
N SER A 455 -3.45 -7.97 -4.99
CA SER A 455 -3.97 -8.26 -3.64
C SER A 455 -3.06 -9.23 -2.89
N THR A 456 -2.48 -10.24 -3.53
CA THR A 456 -1.55 -11.15 -2.85
C THR A 456 -0.22 -10.51 -2.49
N VAL A 457 0.31 -9.61 -3.33
CA VAL A 457 1.52 -8.83 -3.06
C VAL A 457 1.32 -7.81 -1.93
N PHE A 458 0.12 -7.23 -1.78
CA PHE A 458 -0.19 -6.28 -0.69
C PHE A 458 -0.70 -6.94 0.59
N HIS A 459 -1.37 -8.09 0.51
CA HIS A 459 -1.97 -8.77 1.66
C HIS A 459 -0.95 -9.60 2.46
N ARG A 460 -0.09 -10.38 1.79
CA ARG A 460 1.03 -11.03 2.48
C ARG A 460 2.11 -9.99 2.74
N ARG A 461 2.65 -9.99 3.97
CA ARG A 461 3.78 -9.15 4.40
C ARG A 461 5.11 -9.63 3.81
N LEU A 462 5.18 -9.79 2.48
CA LEU A 462 6.45 -10.03 1.80
C LEU A 462 7.41 -8.90 2.16
N GLN A 463 8.68 -9.23 2.37
CA GLN A 463 9.69 -8.24 2.75
C GLN A 463 9.71 -7.09 1.71
N PRO A 464 10.03 -5.83 2.12
CA PRO A 464 10.24 -4.72 1.18
C PRO A 464 11.39 -4.93 0.16
N ALA A 465 12.07 -6.07 0.21
CA ALA A 465 12.95 -6.58 -0.84
C ALA A 465 12.21 -7.35 -1.95
N VAL A 466 11.18 -8.14 -1.62
CA VAL A 466 10.43 -8.92 -2.63
C VAL A 466 9.30 -8.07 -3.23
N GLN A 467 8.61 -7.26 -2.42
CA GLN A 467 7.57 -6.35 -2.92
C GLN A 467 8.10 -5.34 -3.98
N ARG A 468 9.37 -4.94 -3.86
CA ARG A 468 10.12 -4.15 -4.87
C ARG A 468 10.13 -4.80 -6.26
N HIS A 469 10.34 -6.11 -6.31
CA HIS A 469 10.67 -6.84 -7.53
C HIS A 469 9.52 -7.75 -8.02
N ALA A 470 8.37 -7.72 -7.36
CA ALA A 470 7.18 -8.48 -7.72
C ALA A 470 6.10 -7.65 -8.43
N VAL A 471 5.90 -6.38 -8.07
CA VAL A 471 4.81 -5.55 -8.62
C VAL A 471 5.05 -5.23 -10.09
N LEU A 472 5.98 -4.31 -10.40
CA LEU A 472 6.15 -3.81 -11.76
C LEU A 472 6.66 -4.88 -12.76
N PRO A 473 7.57 -5.81 -12.37
CA PRO A 473 8.01 -6.91 -13.25
C PRO A 473 6.95 -7.97 -13.59
N SER A 474 5.82 -8.06 -12.87
CA SER A 474 4.78 -9.07 -13.17
C SER A 474 3.76 -8.61 -14.21
N HIS A 475 3.72 -7.32 -14.58
CA HIS A 475 2.79 -6.84 -15.62
C HIS A 475 2.97 -7.53 -16.98
N PRO A 476 4.19 -7.70 -17.55
CA PRO A 476 4.35 -8.35 -18.84
C PRO A 476 3.97 -9.83 -18.84
N PRO A 477 4.44 -10.68 -17.89
CA PRO A 477 3.98 -12.06 -17.77
C PRO A 477 2.46 -12.19 -17.61
N LEU A 478 1.84 -11.31 -16.81
CA LEU A 478 0.39 -11.29 -16.58
C LEU A 478 -0.40 -11.04 -17.87
N CYS A 479 0.05 -10.09 -18.69
CA CYS A 479 -0.59 -9.76 -19.96
C CYS A 479 -0.36 -10.85 -21.02
N LEU A 480 0.83 -11.45 -21.08
CA LEU A 480 1.14 -12.58 -21.96
C LEU A 480 0.34 -13.84 -21.57
N ASN A 481 0.19 -14.12 -20.27
CA ASN A 481 -0.69 -15.16 -19.74
C ASN A 481 -2.15 -14.95 -20.17
N PHE A 482 -2.69 -13.74 -20.00
CA PHE A 482 -4.01 -13.37 -20.50
C PHE A 482 -4.15 -13.56 -22.02
N LEU A 483 -3.16 -13.13 -22.81
CA LEU A 483 -3.14 -13.31 -24.28
C LEU A 483 -3.12 -14.79 -24.69
N GLY A 484 -2.48 -15.65 -23.89
CA GLY A 484 -2.55 -17.10 -24.02
C GLY A 484 -3.94 -17.67 -23.73
N LEU A 485 -4.57 -17.27 -22.62
CA LEU A 485 -5.93 -17.70 -22.23
C LEU A 485 -6.97 -17.45 -23.33
N ILE A 486 -6.84 -16.35 -24.07
CA ILE A 486 -7.77 -15.98 -25.15
C ILE A 486 -7.37 -16.52 -26.54
N HIS A 487 -6.31 -17.33 -26.62
CA HIS A 487 -5.74 -17.89 -27.85
C HIS A 487 -5.29 -16.82 -28.88
N MET A 488 -4.85 -15.65 -28.40
CA MET A 488 -4.25 -14.58 -29.21
C MET A 488 -2.72 -14.60 -29.20
N ASP A 489 -2.07 -15.45 -28.40
CA ASP A 489 -0.66 -15.78 -28.63
C ASP A 489 -0.53 -16.90 -29.69
N SER A 490 0.06 -16.55 -30.83
CA SER A 490 0.52 -17.47 -31.88
C SER A 490 1.46 -18.58 -31.39
N ALA A 491 2.07 -18.46 -30.21
CA ALA A 491 2.90 -19.51 -29.62
C ALA A 491 2.10 -20.72 -29.10
N ILE A 492 0.78 -20.54 -28.91
CA ILE A 492 -0.19 -21.57 -28.50
C ILE A 492 -1.09 -21.91 -29.68
N SER A 493 -1.61 -20.90 -30.39
CA SER A 493 -2.38 -21.11 -31.62
C SER A 493 -1.47 -21.57 -32.76
N HIS A 494 -1.47 -22.87 -33.07
CA HIS A 494 -0.83 -23.47 -34.26
C HIS A 494 -1.45 -23.02 -35.61
N GLN A 495 -2.26 -21.96 -35.62
CA GLN A 495 -2.79 -21.31 -36.81
C GLN A 495 -2.14 -19.94 -36.99
N GLN A 496 -2.01 -19.50 -38.24
CA GLN A 496 -1.31 -18.29 -38.67
C GLN A 496 -2.10 -16.99 -38.36
N LYS A 497 -2.53 -16.83 -37.11
CA LYS A 497 -3.16 -15.60 -36.60
C LYS A 497 -2.10 -14.52 -36.34
N GLU A 498 -2.46 -13.28 -36.67
CA GLU A 498 -1.73 -12.07 -36.31
C GLU A 498 -1.49 -11.96 -34.80
N GLN A 499 -0.34 -11.41 -34.42
CA GLN A 499 -0.02 -11.13 -33.03
C GLN A 499 -0.57 -9.75 -32.61
N THR A 500 -0.87 -9.58 -31.34
CA THR A 500 -1.08 -8.23 -30.79
C THR A 500 0.23 -7.43 -30.84
N ALA A 501 0.13 -6.11 -31.00
CA ALA A 501 1.32 -5.26 -31.00
C ALA A 501 2.08 -5.39 -29.66
N TYR A 502 1.35 -5.64 -28.56
CA TYR A 502 1.90 -5.98 -27.25
C TYR A 502 2.87 -7.18 -27.31
N THR A 503 2.43 -8.33 -27.82
CA THR A 503 3.25 -9.57 -27.88
C THR A 503 4.55 -9.35 -28.66
N SER A 504 4.50 -8.58 -29.75
CA SER A 504 5.68 -8.27 -30.57
C SER A 504 6.77 -7.45 -29.87
N ILE A 505 6.45 -6.76 -28.77
CA ILE A 505 7.36 -5.84 -28.05
C ILE A 505 7.75 -6.36 -26.66
N MET A 506 6.82 -6.99 -25.94
CA MET A 506 7.12 -7.66 -24.66
C MET A 506 7.77 -9.05 -24.84
N GLY A 507 7.70 -9.60 -26.05
CA GLY A 507 8.32 -10.87 -26.44
C GLY A 507 7.42 -12.08 -26.18
N SER A 508 7.19 -12.87 -27.23
CA SER A 508 6.56 -14.19 -27.11
C SER A 508 7.54 -15.21 -26.50
N MET A 509 7.03 -16.23 -25.80
CA MET A 509 7.85 -17.29 -25.16
C MET A 509 8.57 -18.21 -26.16
N ARG A 510 8.34 -18.04 -27.47
CA ARG A 510 8.95 -18.80 -28.58
C ARG A 510 10.49 -18.80 -28.62
N VAL A 511 11.18 -17.89 -27.93
CA VAL A 511 12.63 -17.67 -28.11
C VAL A 511 13.52 -18.83 -27.63
N LEU A 512 12.98 -19.76 -26.83
CA LEU A 512 13.64 -21.02 -26.46
C LEU A 512 12.63 -22.18 -26.47
N SER A 513 12.45 -22.82 -27.63
CA SER A 513 11.46 -23.91 -27.84
C SER A 513 11.58 -25.06 -26.83
N PHE A 514 12.78 -25.36 -26.35
CA PHE A 514 13.03 -26.35 -25.30
C PHE A 514 12.32 -26.00 -23.98
N ILE A 515 12.36 -24.74 -23.58
CA ILE A 515 11.68 -24.24 -22.37
C ILE A 515 10.17 -24.18 -22.62
N ALA A 516 9.73 -23.65 -23.78
CA ALA A 516 8.31 -23.49 -24.11
C ALA A 516 7.53 -24.82 -24.04
N ASN A 517 8.08 -25.90 -24.62
CA ASN A 517 7.43 -27.21 -24.63
C ASN A 517 7.19 -27.79 -23.22
N GLY A 518 8.18 -27.70 -22.34
CA GLY A 518 7.99 -28.09 -20.94
C GLY A 518 7.06 -27.14 -20.18
N PHE A 519 7.20 -25.84 -20.45
CA PHE A 519 6.44 -24.79 -19.77
C PHE A 519 4.92 -24.96 -19.94
N TYR A 520 4.43 -25.19 -21.17
CA TYR A 520 3.00 -25.37 -21.42
C TYR A 520 2.39 -26.57 -20.69
N ILE A 521 3.19 -27.58 -20.36
CA ILE A 521 2.78 -28.77 -19.60
C ILE A 521 2.83 -28.49 -18.09
N TYR A 522 3.94 -27.95 -17.59
CA TYR A 522 4.14 -27.77 -16.15
C TYR A 522 3.41 -26.55 -15.54
N TYR A 523 3.22 -25.47 -16.29
CA TYR A 523 2.62 -24.23 -15.77
C TYR A 523 1.17 -24.40 -15.30
N PRO A 524 0.24 -25.02 -16.07
CA PRO A 524 -1.12 -25.25 -15.58
C PRO A 524 -1.17 -26.22 -14.40
N MET A 525 -0.34 -27.27 -14.41
CA MET A 525 -0.23 -28.20 -13.29
C MET A 525 0.24 -27.49 -12.01
N LEU A 526 1.21 -26.59 -12.10
CA LEU A 526 1.71 -25.84 -10.94
C LEU A 526 0.67 -24.86 -10.40
N ILE A 527 -0.11 -24.19 -11.27
CA ILE A 527 -1.27 -23.37 -10.86
C ILE A 527 -2.31 -24.23 -10.11
N VAL A 528 -2.70 -25.39 -10.64
CA VAL A 528 -3.66 -26.30 -9.98
C VAL A 528 -3.14 -26.80 -8.63
N ILE A 529 -1.87 -27.24 -8.57
CA ILE A 529 -1.24 -27.72 -7.33
C ILE A 529 -1.21 -26.61 -6.28
N LEU A 530 -0.91 -25.35 -6.65
CA LEU A 530 -0.97 -24.22 -5.72
C LEU A 530 -2.39 -23.88 -5.30
N CYS A 531 -3.38 -23.93 -6.20
CA CYS A 531 -4.78 -23.71 -5.85
C CYS A 531 -5.25 -24.77 -4.83
N ILE A 532 -4.92 -26.04 -5.05
CA ILE A 532 -5.23 -27.14 -4.12
C ILE A 532 -4.49 -26.95 -2.78
N ALA A 533 -3.18 -26.64 -2.81
CA ALA A 533 -2.37 -26.46 -1.61
C ALA A 533 -2.79 -25.24 -0.76
N THR A 534 -3.24 -24.16 -1.39
CA THR A 534 -3.77 -22.97 -0.71
C THR A 534 -5.22 -23.16 -0.27
N TYR A 535 -6.01 -23.98 -0.99
CA TYR A 535 -7.34 -24.39 -0.56
C TYR A 535 -7.26 -25.20 0.75
N PHE A 536 -6.47 -26.28 0.78
CA PHE A 536 -6.28 -27.11 1.99
C PHE A 536 -5.32 -26.51 3.02
N SER A 537 -4.79 -25.29 2.80
CA SER A 537 -3.83 -24.60 3.67
C SER A 537 -2.59 -25.44 4.02
N LEU A 538 -2.14 -26.26 3.07
CA LEU A 538 -0.98 -27.16 3.23
C LEU A 538 0.30 -26.38 3.53
N GLY A 539 0.45 -25.17 2.99
CA GLY A 539 1.60 -24.30 3.26
C GLY A 539 1.75 -23.94 4.74
N THR A 540 0.67 -23.51 5.41
CA THR A 540 0.72 -23.20 6.85
C THR A 540 0.88 -24.46 7.70
N ARG A 541 0.27 -25.58 7.30
CA ARG A 541 0.40 -26.87 8.00
C ARG A 541 1.82 -27.43 7.92
N CYS A 542 2.47 -27.32 6.76
CA CYS A 542 3.87 -27.70 6.56
C CYS A 542 4.82 -26.80 7.36
N LEU A 543 4.59 -25.47 7.39
CA LEU A 543 5.37 -24.56 8.21
C LEU A 543 5.19 -24.81 9.73
N ASN A 544 4.00 -25.24 10.17
CA ASN A 544 3.76 -25.66 11.56
C ASN A 544 4.53 -26.95 11.90
N LEU A 545 4.51 -27.95 11.01
CA LEU A 545 5.33 -29.17 11.11
C LEU A 545 6.85 -28.89 11.12
N LEU A 546 7.29 -27.78 10.52
CA LEU A 546 8.68 -27.30 10.53
C LEU A 546 8.98 -26.32 11.69
N GLY A 547 8.06 -26.15 12.64
CA GLY A 547 8.25 -25.33 13.85
C GLY A 547 8.15 -23.81 13.67
N PHE A 548 7.81 -23.30 12.48
CA PHE A 548 7.79 -21.87 12.18
C PHE A 548 6.48 -21.18 12.61
N GLN A 549 6.19 -21.21 13.92
CA GLN A 549 4.97 -20.62 14.50
C GLN A 549 4.79 -19.12 14.20
N GLN A 550 5.88 -18.37 13.96
CA GLN A 550 5.82 -16.95 13.57
C GLN A 550 5.08 -16.71 12.25
N PHE A 551 4.90 -17.73 11.40
CA PHE A 551 4.14 -17.68 10.15
C PHE A 551 2.75 -18.35 10.24
N VAL A 552 2.22 -18.60 11.44
CA VAL A 552 0.82 -19.01 11.63
C VAL A 552 -0.10 -17.88 11.14
N GLY A 553 -0.69 -18.12 9.96
CA GLY A 553 -1.72 -17.28 9.36
C GLY A 553 -3.07 -17.39 10.06
N ASP A 554 -4.12 -16.86 9.44
CA ASP A 554 -5.48 -16.75 10.01
C ASP A 554 -6.21 -18.11 10.16
N SER A 555 -5.51 -19.25 10.14
CA SER A 555 -6.05 -20.62 10.08
C SER A 555 -6.05 -21.37 11.42
N GLU A 556 -5.11 -21.08 12.31
CA GLU A 556 -5.09 -21.58 13.70
C GLU A 556 -5.05 -20.37 14.64
N MET A 557 -6.21 -20.07 15.19
CA MET A 557 -6.49 -18.84 15.92
C MET A 557 -6.63 -19.16 17.41
N THR A 558 -5.51 -19.14 18.13
CA THR A 558 -5.44 -19.46 19.56
C THR A 558 -6.40 -18.60 20.38
N SER A 559 -7.23 -19.25 21.21
CA SER A 559 -8.20 -18.64 22.15
C SER A 559 -7.64 -17.43 22.90
N ASP A 560 -6.42 -17.61 23.40
CA ASP A 560 -5.80 -16.73 24.38
C ASP A 560 -5.47 -15.36 23.74
N LEU A 561 -5.02 -15.39 22.48
CA LEU A 561 -4.77 -14.20 21.64
C LEU A 561 -6.08 -13.52 21.19
N ILE A 562 -7.22 -14.24 21.20
CA ILE A 562 -8.54 -13.64 20.93
C ILE A 562 -9.00 -12.85 22.16
N ASP A 563 -8.96 -13.47 23.34
CA ASP A 563 -9.43 -12.84 24.56
C ASP A 563 -8.49 -11.71 25.05
N GLU A 564 -7.17 -11.84 24.87
CA GLU A 564 -6.23 -10.73 25.04
C GLU A 564 -6.59 -9.54 24.11
N GLY A 565 -6.76 -9.80 22.80
CA GLY A 565 -7.12 -8.77 21.82
C GLY A 565 -8.45 -8.07 22.12
N LYS A 566 -9.42 -8.82 22.63
CA LYS A 566 -10.74 -8.37 23.10
C LYS A 566 -10.62 -7.51 24.37
N GLU A 567 -9.76 -7.87 25.31
CA GLU A 567 -9.48 -7.05 26.49
C GLU A 567 -8.70 -5.77 26.18
N LEU A 568 -7.73 -5.83 25.28
CA LEU A 568 -7.03 -4.65 24.76
C LEU A 568 -8.00 -3.64 24.12
N ILE A 569 -8.92 -4.12 23.28
CA ILE A 569 -9.97 -3.28 22.67
C ILE A 569 -10.95 -2.74 23.73
N ARG A 570 -11.39 -3.55 24.72
CA ARG A 570 -12.17 -3.07 25.87
C ARG A 570 -11.44 -2.03 26.72
N ARG A 571 -10.11 -2.13 26.87
CA ARG A 571 -9.26 -1.19 27.63
C ARG A 571 -9.16 0.15 26.91
N GLU A 572 -8.90 0.14 25.60
CA GLU A 572 -8.88 1.35 24.78
C GLU A 572 -10.27 1.97 24.58
N LYS A 573 -11.35 1.16 24.47
CA LYS A 573 -12.75 1.66 24.41
C LYS A 573 -13.10 2.45 25.69
N ARG A 574 -12.81 1.90 26.88
CA ARG A 574 -12.93 2.60 28.18
C ARG A 574 -12.00 3.82 28.34
N LYS A 575 -10.87 3.85 27.64
CA LYS A 575 -9.95 5.01 27.64
C LYS A 575 -10.49 6.14 26.76
N ARG A 576 -10.97 5.83 25.55
CA ARG A 576 -11.64 6.79 24.65
C ARG A 576 -12.89 7.40 25.29
N GLN A 577 -13.75 6.56 25.86
CA GLN A 577 -14.97 7.02 26.54
C GLN A 577 -14.66 8.04 27.64
N ARG A 578 -13.71 7.76 28.54
CA ARG A 578 -13.30 8.70 29.60
C ARG A 578 -12.71 10.02 29.09
N ILE A 579 -12.11 10.03 27.89
CA ILE A 579 -11.63 11.26 27.24
C ILE A 579 -12.81 12.07 26.70
N GLU A 580 -13.77 11.42 26.04
CA GLU A 580 -14.96 12.07 25.50
C GLU A 580 -15.91 12.58 26.61
N ASP A 581 -16.13 11.81 27.67
CA ASP A 581 -16.84 12.23 28.88
C ASP A 581 -16.17 13.45 29.53
N GLY A 582 -14.83 13.45 29.57
CA GLY A 582 -14.02 14.57 30.06
C GLY A 582 -14.13 15.81 29.18
N GLU A 583 -14.16 15.65 27.85
CA GLU A 583 -14.41 16.75 26.91
C GLU A 583 -15.83 17.28 27.00
N ASN A 584 -16.85 16.43 27.05
CA ASN A 584 -18.24 16.85 27.15
C ASN A 584 -18.51 17.61 28.46
N ARG A 585 -18.02 17.11 29.61
CA ARG A 585 -18.03 17.87 30.87
C ARG A 585 -17.32 19.23 30.76
N ARG A 586 -16.25 19.32 29.95
CA ARG A 586 -15.52 20.58 29.72
C ARG A 586 -16.25 21.52 28.77
N ARG A 587 -17.02 21.01 27.80
CA ARG A 587 -17.92 21.78 26.91
C ARG A 587 -19.11 22.31 27.70
N GLU A 588 -19.80 21.45 28.45
CA GLU A 588 -20.89 21.84 29.36
C GLU A 588 -20.45 22.88 30.40
N TRP A 589 -19.24 22.77 30.97
CA TRP A 589 -18.70 23.82 31.86
C TRP A 589 -18.56 25.14 31.10
N LYS A 590 -17.94 25.14 29.92
CA LYS A 590 -17.80 26.35 29.08
C LYS A 590 -19.14 26.96 28.69
N GLU A 591 -20.15 26.14 28.40
CA GLU A 591 -21.49 26.62 28.05
C GLU A 591 -22.21 27.21 29.27
N ARG A 592 -22.14 26.55 30.44
CA ARG A 592 -22.80 27.02 31.68
C ARG A 592 -22.12 28.22 32.34
N TYR A 593 -20.79 28.36 32.23
CA TYR A 593 -20.02 29.36 32.99
C TYR A 593 -19.06 30.21 32.14
N GLY A 594 -18.78 29.83 30.90
CA GLY A 594 -17.86 30.59 30.03
C GLY A 594 -18.41 31.95 29.65
N SER A 595 -19.69 32.03 29.24
CA SER A 595 -20.36 33.28 28.86
C SER A 595 -20.32 34.34 29.98
N GLN A 596 -20.30 33.92 31.25
CA GLN A 596 -20.25 34.84 32.38
C GLN A 596 -18.88 35.54 32.51
N ARG A 597 -17.79 34.94 32.01
CA ARG A 597 -16.43 35.48 32.13
C ARG A 597 -16.13 36.57 31.11
N ASP A 598 -16.77 36.52 29.95
CA ASP A 598 -16.56 37.51 28.89
C ASP A 598 -17.25 38.86 29.24
N ASP A 599 -18.44 38.83 29.85
CA ASP A 599 -19.11 40.04 30.39
C ASP A 599 -18.25 40.80 31.43
N TYR A 600 -17.64 40.07 32.37
CA TYR A 600 -16.77 40.69 33.38
C TYR A 600 -15.47 41.26 32.81
N THR A 601 -14.95 40.72 31.70
CA THR A 601 -13.73 41.24 31.06
C THR A 601 -13.99 42.38 30.08
N ALA A 602 -15.17 42.43 29.45
CA ALA A 602 -15.60 43.59 28.67
C ALA A 602 -15.74 44.85 29.56
N ARG A 603 -16.37 44.69 30.75
CA ARG A 603 -16.71 45.80 31.66
C ARG A 603 -15.51 46.50 32.31
N ASN A 604 -14.34 45.86 32.31
CA ASN A 604 -13.11 46.40 32.94
C ASN A 604 -12.19 47.14 31.95
N ARG A 605 -12.60 47.30 30.68
CA ARG A 605 -11.75 47.83 29.60
C ARG A 605 -12.01 49.30 29.24
N SER A 606 -12.93 49.98 29.95
CA SER A 606 -13.44 51.32 29.65
C SER A 606 -13.05 52.40 30.68
N SER A 607 -11.96 52.20 31.44
CA SER A 607 -11.61 53.08 32.57
C SER A 607 -10.10 53.34 32.73
N HIS A 608 -9.39 53.59 31.63
CA HIS A 608 -8.02 54.13 31.67
C HIS A 608 -7.70 55.04 30.47
N GLU A 609 -8.29 56.24 30.47
CA GLU A 609 -7.77 57.39 29.70
C GLU A 609 -7.00 58.34 30.62
N MET A 610 -5.67 58.31 30.55
CA MET A 610 -4.76 59.42 30.85
C MET A 610 -3.43 59.09 30.14
N LYS A 611 -3.07 59.78 29.06
CA LYS A 611 -2.59 61.18 28.96
C LYS A 611 -1.14 61.30 29.42
N GLU A 612 -0.24 61.41 28.44
CA GLU A 612 1.20 61.57 28.63
C GLU A 612 1.55 62.87 29.36
N THR A 613 2.59 62.83 30.19
CA THR A 613 3.50 63.96 30.43
C THR A 613 4.86 63.41 30.89
N SER A 614 5.91 64.22 30.77
CA SER A 614 7.31 63.78 30.80
C SER A 614 8.04 64.16 32.10
N TYR A 615 9.34 63.86 32.11
CA TYR A 615 10.40 64.35 32.99
C TYR A 615 10.70 63.60 34.30
N SER A 616 11.83 63.99 34.93
CA SER A 616 12.79 63.04 35.53
C SER A 616 13.29 63.42 36.93
N ASP A 617 14.13 62.52 37.46
CA ASP A 617 15.26 62.75 38.37
C ASP A 617 15.11 62.83 39.90
N THR A 618 16.20 62.38 40.54
CA THR A 618 16.73 62.70 41.88
C THR A 618 16.01 62.23 43.17
N VAL A 619 16.54 61.12 43.71
CA VAL A 619 17.42 61.08 44.91
C VAL A 619 16.89 61.55 46.30
N ASN A 620 17.14 60.67 47.29
CA ASN A 620 17.44 60.88 48.74
C ASN A 620 16.39 60.64 49.86
N THR A 621 16.66 59.54 50.59
CA THR A 621 16.86 59.39 52.06
C THR A 621 15.79 59.73 53.13
N ASN A 622 15.70 58.77 54.08
CA ASN A 622 15.65 58.93 55.55
C ASN A 622 14.31 59.09 56.32
N ASN A 623 13.87 57.94 56.87
CA ASN A 623 13.94 57.60 58.32
C ASN A 623 12.62 57.50 59.15
N ARG A 624 12.71 56.68 60.22
CA ARG A 624 11.84 56.54 61.42
C ARG A 624 10.50 55.76 61.40
N GLN A 625 10.62 54.50 61.83
CA GLN A 625 10.00 53.93 63.05
C GLN A 625 8.45 53.81 63.22
N ALA A 626 7.98 52.56 63.08
CA ALA A 626 7.51 51.70 64.19
C ALA A 626 5.99 51.35 64.38
N LYS A 627 5.80 50.01 64.58
CA LYS A 627 4.91 49.29 65.53
C LYS A 627 3.51 48.76 65.12
N TYR A 628 3.34 47.47 65.44
CA TYR A 628 2.12 46.66 65.70
C TYR A 628 1.12 46.28 64.57
N SER A 629 1.49 45.21 63.85
CA SER A 629 0.77 43.90 63.80
C SER A 629 -0.78 43.84 63.81
N ARG A 630 -1.33 43.10 62.83
CA ARG A 630 -2.44 42.14 63.07
C ARG A 630 -2.35 40.92 62.13
N ALA A 631 -3.03 39.83 62.49
CA ALA A 631 -2.76 38.48 62.00
C ALA A 631 -3.20 38.19 60.55
N SER A 632 -2.46 37.29 59.90
CA SER A 632 -2.96 36.46 58.79
C SER A 632 -3.74 35.27 59.35
N GLY A 633 -4.72 34.73 58.62
CA GLY A 633 -5.47 33.55 59.05
C GLY A 633 -6.44 33.00 58.01
N ARG A 634 -6.66 31.68 58.07
CA ARG A 634 -7.53 30.83 57.22
C ARG A 634 -7.12 30.69 55.75
N ALA A 635 -6.26 29.71 55.52
CA ALA A 635 -6.16 28.99 54.24
C ALA A 635 -5.90 27.48 54.52
N GLU A 636 -6.69 26.88 55.40
CA GLU A 636 -6.62 25.46 55.74
C GLU A 636 -7.91 24.98 56.40
N ARG A 637 -8.21 23.67 56.27
CA ARG A 637 -9.50 23.00 56.55
C ARG A 637 -10.63 23.34 55.58
N ASP A 638 -10.83 22.43 54.63
CA ASP A 638 -12.15 21.84 54.29
C ASP A 638 -11.88 20.60 53.39
N CYS A 639 -11.10 19.67 53.96
CA CYS A 639 -10.75 18.39 53.35
C CYS A 639 -10.62 17.34 54.46
N ILE A 640 -11.78 16.85 54.92
CA ILE A 640 -12.05 15.62 55.69
C ILE A 640 -13.58 15.58 55.85
N GLU A 641 -14.26 14.67 55.13
CA GLU A 641 -15.38 13.84 55.60
C GLU A 641 -15.90 12.97 54.44
N LEU A 642 -16.65 11.91 54.76
CA LEU A 642 -17.28 10.96 53.83
C LEU A 642 -16.32 10.11 52.97
N LEU A 643 -15.46 9.35 53.66
CA LEU A 643 -15.14 7.97 53.25
C LEU A 643 -15.56 7.00 54.36
N GLN A 644 -16.71 6.37 54.15
CA GLN A 644 -17.29 5.21 54.85
C GLN A 644 -18.24 4.57 53.81
N ASP A 645 -18.31 3.25 53.61
CA ASP A 645 -17.77 2.14 54.40
C ASP A 645 -16.94 1.13 53.57
N ALA A 646 -16.13 0.35 54.27
CA ALA A 646 -15.67 -1.00 53.92
C ALA A 646 -16.12 -1.93 55.07
N GLU A 647 -16.13 -3.26 55.02
CA GLU A 647 -15.56 -4.27 54.10
C GLU A 647 -16.44 -5.56 54.21
N PRO A 648 -16.07 -6.81 53.81
CA PRO A 648 -14.94 -7.59 54.39
C PRO A 648 -14.21 -8.62 53.48
N LEU A 649 -12.88 -8.80 53.71
CA LEU A 649 -12.10 -10.08 53.73
C LEU A 649 -12.12 -11.00 52.48
N ASP A 650 -11.08 -11.74 52.06
CA ASP A 650 -9.69 -12.04 52.49
C ASP A 650 -8.96 -12.52 51.19
N PHE A 651 -7.64 -12.78 51.02
CA PHE A 651 -6.39 -12.87 51.81
C PHE A 651 -5.24 -12.80 50.74
N ASN A 652 -3.90 -12.70 50.95
CA ASN A 652 -3.03 -12.66 52.13
C ASN A 652 -1.66 -11.98 51.78
N ALA A 653 -0.74 -12.05 52.75
CA ALA A 653 0.73 -11.90 52.77
C ALA A 653 1.54 -12.48 51.58
N ASP A 654 2.80 -12.08 51.30
CA ASP A 654 3.81 -11.45 52.19
C ASP A 654 4.63 -10.28 51.59
N SER A 655 4.86 -9.29 52.48
CA SER A 655 6.05 -8.46 52.81
C SER A 655 7.38 -8.54 51.98
N LEU A 656 8.27 -7.52 51.92
CA LEU A 656 8.81 -6.59 52.95
C LEU A 656 9.35 -5.23 52.39
N THR A 657 9.42 -4.20 53.27
CA THR A 657 10.31 -2.99 53.30
C THR A 657 10.37 -2.03 52.09
N ASP A 658 10.02 -0.73 52.19
CA ASP A 658 10.62 0.42 52.94
C ASP A 658 11.89 1.00 52.24
N GLU A 659 12.13 2.31 52.07
CA GLU A 659 11.41 3.56 52.46
C GLU A 659 11.63 4.67 51.36
N PRO A 660 11.14 5.93 51.48
CA PRO A 660 10.89 6.85 50.33
C PRO A 660 11.98 7.92 50.08
N LEU A 661 11.75 8.81 49.09
CA LEU A 661 12.12 10.23 49.19
C LEU A 661 11.30 11.17 48.26
N GLU A 662 10.89 12.28 48.86
CA GLU A 662 10.54 13.62 48.33
C GLU A 662 9.81 13.85 46.98
N SER A 663 8.72 14.61 47.09
CA SER A 663 8.07 15.37 46.01
C SER A 663 8.38 16.86 46.14
N GLU A 664 8.61 17.59 45.03
CA GLU A 664 8.22 19.00 44.97
C GLU A 664 7.77 19.46 43.56
N SER A 665 7.25 20.69 43.47
CA SER A 665 6.35 21.11 42.38
C SER A 665 6.85 22.31 41.54
N GLY A 666 7.19 22.06 40.27
CA GLY A 666 7.62 23.09 39.32
C GLY A 666 6.45 23.81 38.61
N ARG A 667 6.24 25.10 38.92
CA ARG A 667 5.21 25.94 38.29
C ARG A 667 5.49 26.19 36.80
N HIS A 668 4.45 26.15 35.96
CA HIS A 668 4.53 26.56 34.56
C HIS A 668 4.58 28.09 34.41
N SER A 669 5.35 28.61 33.47
CA SER A 669 5.38 30.03 33.11
C SER A 669 5.54 30.25 31.58
N GLY A 670 5.27 31.48 31.14
CA GLY A 670 4.88 31.85 29.77
C GLY A 670 5.74 31.36 28.60
N GLY A 671 5.11 30.67 27.66
CA GLY A 671 5.70 30.35 26.35
C GLY A 671 5.84 31.60 25.46
N ARG A 672 6.99 31.74 24.78
CA ARG A 672 7.23 32.76 23.75
C ARG A 672 7.02 32.18 22.36
N TYR A 673 6.30 32.90 21.50
CA TYR A 673 6.13 32.54 20.09
C TYR A 673 7.41 32.80 19.29
N LEU A 674 8.05 31.74 18.77
CA LEU A 674 9.08 31.86 17.75
C LEU A 674 8.49 31.67 16.35
N SER A 675 8.31 32.80 15.65
CA SER A 675 7.91 32.82 14.24
C SER A 675 9.05 32.37 13.33
N MET A 676 9.07 31.10 12.92
CA MET A 676 9.96 30.63 11.84
C MET A 676 9.30 30.82 10.47
N SER A 677 9.90 31.70 9.65
CA SER A 677 9.47 31.95 8.27
C SER A 677 9.66 30.72 7.38
N SER A 678 8.64 30.37 6.59
CA SER A 678 8.70 29.25 5.64
C SER A 678 9.48 29.63 4.38
N SER A 679 10.80 29.40 4.37
CA SER A 679 11.64 29.61 3.20
C SER A 679 11.29 28.62 2.07
N ARG A 680 10.54 29.09 1.06
CA ARG A 680 10.31 28.33 -0.19
C ARG A 680 11.62 28.01 -0.90
N SER A 681 11.57 26.94 -1.70
CA SER A 681 12.55 26.52 -2.73
C SER A 681 13.88 25.90 -2.27
N ARG A 682 13.85 24.57 -2.07
CA ARG A 682 14.81 23.59 -2.60
C ARG A 682 14.12 22.24 -2.77
N ILE A 683 14.49 21.45 -3.78
CA ILE A 683 13.75 20.23 -4.20
C ILE A 683 14.21 18.96 -3.43
N PHE A 684 15.22 19.10 -2.56
CA PHE A 684 15.94 17.99 -1.93
C PHE A 684 16.25 18.17 -0.43
N ASP A 685 15.86 19.28 0.20
CA ASP A 685 16.25 19.61 1.59
C ASP A 685 15.31 18.99 2.64
N ASP A 686 14.04 18.73 2.31
CA ASP A 686 12.99 18.24 3.22
C ASP A 686 12.92 16.69 3.35
N VAL A 687 14.06 16.00 3.48
CA VAL A 687 14.12 14.53 3.72
C VAL A 687 14.93 14.19 4.95
#